data_AF-A0A2H0TPL5-F1
#
_entry.id   AF-A0A2H0TPL5-F1
#
_cell.length_a   1.000
_cell.length_b   1.000
_cell.length_c   1.000
_cell.angle_alpha   90.00
_cell.angle_beta   90.00
_cell.angle_gamma   90.00
#
_symmetry.space_group_name_H-M   'P 1'
#
loop_
_entity.id
_entity.type
_entity.pdbx_description
1 polymer ?
#
loop_
_entity_poly.entity_id
_entity_poly.type
_entity_poly.pdbx_seq_one_letter_code
_entity_poly.pdbx_strand_id
1 'polypeptide(L)'
;MERKGMKQSSLSEGAMISEGLQEMQEEERDTAAALKQLESLFAQLRDAGGYPNWEQIVSSIDSQYWADPKFIEQVVDKFQHERGMSQLFGLLPLGIQADVGVQKAFFLMRDFDILRVPKSVLERCDKGLVLEYWFAPGRHAHFENFPWSLYDSKEKKKILIDQLSSKEIPPPGNVAMMNIYGSEMSLLVTSLTGKREAFEGVFTDAEWNELIRDVYDGNPDFFSYEVMGGEYKNVLQYFSTDEIRQKISRGNEYGKDRLMYRLSIPQLRAFEFGELDVEDYKAHFEATASNLTDGFSGYEEIESEDREWLLSTLKHRAILYHPDAQDFIASKLPDLLQRLPAKEVESTLSILKIFCDRVDGFSIRNFELSCDARVNILCKGILETQPAIAKLVMDQLLDRVDQFDQGENELMNIICPDEASAKIFRQLMVETGAKFNDFFAFYLDASFGREGGELKGSTLPLSERPYIIDFVRNKIPWVLSLLQTFSHRVEAGDSPEAVAQEMIAAVGEKIHTIEGGEWDNEFLTEEGIGFVTHVFPPAVGVSRHEYRGLIQTREGRQDDVPLEWESFQGKEARFALGKWDINEGEKFSDKPWELMADVVREVNQKKIVGDGDGEGNANQNVIDVGSAQVVEFGRKLLEILVKKDAALQDEALRFGYALHLARGGMKLIPAASEREEAVALFEWSKDGLRDIADAALTAYSTIDPDGFNKQIQDALKTDISPKAKKTAVRSIIGVMKSNMGQEEKTQRVKDIFQRFGVVCDTDTVFKMWEYTEDIENGAELVEKIADIVNAKLDAANAQRTHAGKLSSVISQKIMGADGPAMQRELEKWKFVEEAEGGEELVVKFRITKERVHSVVGLNMGVCVAVDQQLWNKEDFSNVVMFGEDGIARGGMHFEIVSDNGERYLSLPGINPNLTILREVNAEKVYDAMIDFSKQCAREIGARQFLFLLINISIQIVEKCKQ
;
A
#
# COMPACT_ATOMS: atom_id res chain seq x y z
N MET A 1 -46.01 -77.56 69.73
CA MET A 1 -45.96 -77.85 68.28
C MET A 1 -45.99 -76.58 67.42
N GLU A 2 -45.65 -75.39 67.94
CA GLU A 2 -45.67 -74.12 67.20
C GLU A 2 -44.33 -73.37 67.29
N ARG A 3 -43.23 -74.03 66.92
CA ARG A 3 -41.93 -73.38 66.71
C ARG A 3 -41.27 -73.79 65.39
N LYS A 4 -42.09 -74.23 64.42
CA LYS A 4 -41.65 -74.52 63.05
C LYS A 4 -42.26 -73.63 61.97
N GLY A 5 -43.23 -72.76 62.30
CA GLY A 5 -43.89 -71.87 61.32
C GLY A 5 -43.31 -70.46 61.17
N MET A 6 -42.49 -69.98 62.11
CA MET A 6 -41.96 -68.60 62.11
C MET A 6 -40.57 -68.45 61.46
N LYS A 7 -40.02 -69.53 60.88
CA LYS A 7 -38.71 -69.52 60.22
C LYS A 7 -38.79 -69.43 58.70
N GLN A 8 -39.96 -69.46 58.09
CA GLN A 8 -40.11 -69.43 56.63
C GLN A 8 -40.44 -68.03 56.06
N SER A 9 -40.91 -67.07 56.87
CA SER A 9 -41.21 -65.70 56.39
C SER A 9 -40.05 -64.72 56.55
N SER A 10 -39.13 -64.92 57.49
CA SER A 10 -37.90 -64.10 57.61
C SER A 10 -36.77 -64.51 56.66
N LEU A 11 -36.91 -65.68 56.02
CA LEU A 11 -35.98 -66.13 54.98
C LEU A 11 -36.32 -65.54 53.59
N SER A 12 -37.57 -65.12 53.33
CA SER A 12 -37.93 -64.52 52.04
C SER A 12 -37.58 -63.04 51.94
N GLU A 13 -37.71 -62.26 53.02
CA GLU A 13 -37.25 -60.85 53.04
C GLU A 13 -35.72 -60.73 53.03
N GLY A 14 -35.02 -61.63 53.73
CA GLY A 14 -33.55 -61.69 53.69
C GLY A 14 -33.01 -62.11 52.31
N ALA A 15 -33.73 -62.98 51.59
CA ALA A 15 -33.38 -63.37 50.23
C ALA A 15 -33.64 -62.23 49.23
N MET A 16 -34.76 -61.51 49.33
CA MET A 16 -35.04 -60.37 48.43
C MET A 16 -34.07 -59.19 48.62
N ILE A 17 -33.64 -58.92 49.86
CA ILE A 17 -32.63 -57.88 50.11
C ILE A 17 -31.25 -58.34 49.64
N SER A 18 -30.89 -59.63 49.78
CA SER A 18 -29.61 -60.13 49.27
C SER A 18 -29.57 -60.22 47.75
N GLU A 19 -30.69 -60.58 47.11
CA GLU A 19 -30.84 -60.58 45.65
C GLU A 19 -30.73 -59.14 45.11
N GLY A 20 -31.44 -58.16 45.70
CA GLY A 20 -31.32 -56.76 45.28
C GLY A 20 -29.92 -56.15 45.52
N LEU A 21 -29.21 -56.56 46.58
CA LEU A 21 -27.81 -56.16 46.81
C LEU A 21 -26.85 -56.84 45.83
N GLN A 22 -27.12 -58.09 45.44
CA GLN A 22 -26.32 -58.78 44.42
C GLN A 22 -26.56 -58.18 43.03
N GLU A 23 -27.81 -57.89 42.66
CA GLU A 23 -28.16 -57.22 41.40
C GLU A 23 -27.51 -55.83 41.32
N MET A 24 -27.56 -55.04 42.40
CA MET A 24 -26.91 -53.73 42.44
C MET A 24 -25.38 -53.82 42.36
N GLN A 25 -24.76 -54.82 43.00
CA GLN A 25 -23.31 -55.06 42.92
C GLN A 25 -22.89 -55.58 41.54
N GLU A 26 -23.75 -56.35 40.87
CA GLU A 26 -23.53 -56.84 39.51
C GLU A 26 -23.67 -55.69 38.50
N GLU A 27 -24.69 -54.84 38.64
CA GLU A 27 -24.88 -53.62 37.85
C GLU A 27 -23.69 -52.65 38.01
N GLU A 28 -23.24 -52.39 39.25
CA GLU A 28 -22.04 -51.56 39.50
C GLU A 28 -20.78 -52.15 38.87
N ARG A 29 -20.64 -53.48 38.89
CA ARG A 29 -19.49 -54.17 38.31
C ARG A 29 -19.51 -54.11 36.78
N ASP A 30 -20.68 -54.23 36.18
CA ASP A 30 -20.87 -54.18 34.73
C ASP A 30 -20.65 -52.74 34.21
N THR A 31 -21.18 -51.74 34.91
CA THR A 31 -20.93 -50.31 34.63
C THR A 31 -19.45 -49.98 34.75
N ALA A 32 -18.75 -50.48 35.77
CA ALA A 32 -17.30 -50.30 35.91
C ALA A 32 -16.49 -51.01 34.80
N ALA A 33 -16.95 -52.17 34.34
CA ALA A 33 -16.34 -52.90 33.24
C ALA A 33 -16.51 -52.15 31.91
N ALA A 34 -17.70 -51.60 31.65
CA ALA A 34 -17.98 -50.77 30.48
C ALA A 34 -17.13 -49.48 30.48
N LEU A 35 -16.95 -48.84 31.64
CA LEU A 35 -16.13 -47.62 31.75
C LEU A 35 -14.66 -47.93 31.43
N LYS A 36 -14.15 -49.05 31.95
CA LYS A 36 -12.78 -49.51 31.67
C LYS A 36 -12.56 -49.87 30.20
N GLN A 37 -13.58 -50.43 29.55
CA GLN A 37 -13.55 -50.68 28.10
C GLN A 37 -13.44 -49.37 27.32
N LEU A 38 -14.22 -48.36 27.70
CA LEU A 38 -14.19 -47.03 27.08
C LEU A 38 -12.81 -46.36 27.27
N GLU A 39 -12.24 -46.41 28.48
CA GLU A 39 -10.88 -45.90 28.75
C GLU A 39 -9.82 -46.57 27.86
N SER A 40 -9.91 -47.89 27.69
CA SER A 40 -8.99 -48.64 26.83
C SER A 40 -9.10 -48.22 25.36
N LEU A 41 -10.32 -48.02 24.85
CA LEU A 41 -10.54 -47.56 23.47
C LEU A 41 -9.98 -46.16 23.26
N PHE A 42 -10.19 -45.27 24.23
CA PHE A 42 -9.68 -43.90 24.18
C PHE A 42 -8.14 -43.86 24.16
N ALA A 43 -7.48 -44.67 25.00
CA ALA A 43 -6.02 -44.79 25.02
C ALA A 43 -5.47 -45.33 23.69
N GLN A 44 -6.10 -46.37 23.12
CA GLN A 44 -5.68 -46.95 21.84
C GLN A 44 -5.76 -45.95 20.68
N LEU A 45 -6.82 -45.13 20.63
CA LEU A 45 -7.00 -44.13 19.59
C LEU A 45 -5.98 -42.99 19.71
N ARG A 46 -5.64 -42.59 20.94
CA ARG A 46 -4.61 -41.58 21.20
C ARG A 46 -3.22 -42.07 20.83
N ASP A 47 -2.89 -43.32 21.15
CA ASP A 47 -1.60 -43.95 20.82
C ASP A 47 -1.42 -44.11 19.30
N ALA A 48 -2.51 -44.19 18.53
CA ALA A 48 -2.50 -44.21 17.07
C ALA A 48 -2.28 -42.82 16.42
N GLY A 49 -2.07 -41.76 17.22
CA GLY A 49 -1.77 -40.41 16.74
C GLY A 49 -2.99 -39.62 16.21
N GLY A 50 -4.21 -40.11 16.42
CA GLY A 50 -5.45 -39.45 16.03
C GLY A 50 -6.16 -38.78 17.21
N TYR A 51 -6.99 -37.77 16.93
CA TYR A 51 -8.02 -37.36 17.90
C TYR A 51 -9.04 -38.50 18.08
N PRO A 52 -9.53 -38.75 19.30
CA PRO A 52 -10.49 -39.82 19.55
C PRO A 52 -11.72 -39.68 18.64
N ASN A 53 -11.97 -40.69 17.80
CA ASN A 53 -13.18 -40.74 17.01
C ASN A 53 -14.34 -41.22 17.89
N TRP A 54 -15.15 -40.26 18.38
CA TRP A 54 -16.30 -40.54 19.24
C TRP A 54 -17.32 -41.49 18.60
N GLU A 55 -17.46 -41.52 17.27
CA GLU A 55 -18.38 -42.43 16.58
C GLU A 55 -17.96 -43.90 16.75
N GLN A 56 -16.65 -44.15 16.66
CA GLN A 56 -16.07 -45.47 16.91
C GLN A 56 -16.22 -45.88 18.38
N ILE A 57 -16.08 -44.93 19.30
CA ILE A 57 -16.22 -45.19 20.74
C ILE A 57 -17.68 -45.54 21.07
N VAL A 58 -18.64 -44.71 20.64
CA VAL A 58 -20.07 -44.93 20.93
C VAL A 58 -20.55 -46.27 20.38
N SER A 59 -20.15 -46.62 19.15
CA SER A 59 -20.52 -47.89 18.51
C SER A 59 -19.86 -49.14 19.13
N SER A 60 -18.77 -48.97 19.89
CA SER A 60 -18.04 -50.07 20.52
C SER A 60 -18.50 -50.37 21.96
N ILE A 61 -19.33 -49.50 22.55
CA ILE A 61 -19.91 -49.68 23.88
C ILE A 61 -21.40 -50.03 23.70
N ASP A 62 -21.87 -51.02 24.46
CA ASP A 62 -23.27 -51.46 24.36
C ASP A 62 -24.23 -50.33 24.71
N SER A 63 -25.24 -50.13 23.87
CA SER A 63 -26.30 -49.13 24.01
C SER A 63 -27.01 -49.16 25.37
N GLN A 64 -27.09 -50.32 26.04
CA GLN A 64 -27.71 -50.40 27.37
C GLN A 64 -26.96 -49.57 28.42
N TYR A 65 -25.63 -49.47 28.33
CA TYR A 65 -24.84 -48.64 29.25
C TYR A 65 -25.01 -47.16 28.95
N TRP A 66 -25.08 -46.78 27.67
CA TRP A 66 -25.38 -45.39 27.30
C TRP A 66 -26.77 -44.93 27.76
N ALA A 67 -27.69 -45.87 28.01
CA ALA A 67 -29.02 -45.58 28.56
C ALA A 67 -29.03 -45.50 30.09
N ASP A 68 -27.96 -45.87 30.79
CA ASP A 68 -27.82 -45.74 32.24
C ASP A 68 -27.28 -44.35 32.62
N PRO A 69 -28.06 -43.49 33.29
CA PRO A 69 -27.61 -42.17 33.72
C PRO A 69 -26.36 -42.22 34.63
N LYS A 70 -26.21 -43.28 35.45
CA LYS A 70 -25.03 -43.42 36.33
C LYS A 70 -23.75 -43.67 35.53
N PHE A 71 -23.84 -44.48 34.46
CA PHE A 71 -22.72 -44.66 33.54
C PHE A 71 -22.37 -43.35 32.84
N ILE A 72 -23.37 -42.60 32.36
CA ILE A 72 -23.16 -41.28 31.75
C ILE A 72 -22.48 -40.32 32.72
N GLU A 73 -22.94 -40.23 33.97
CA GLU A 73 -22.31 -39.40 35.00
C GLU A 73 -20.84 -39.77 35.22
N GLN A 74 -20.50 -41.06 35.24
CA GLN A 74 -19.11 -41.52 35.37
C GLN A 74 -18.26 -41.17 34.15
N VAL A 75 -18.81 -41.33 32.93
CA VAL A 75 -18.12 -40.91 31.69
C VAL A 75 -17.91 -39.40 31.70
N VAL A 76 -18.93 -38.64 32.08
CA VAL A 76 -18.87 -37.19 32.19
C VAL A 76 -17.81 -36.74 33.17
N ASP A 77 -17.79 -37.27 34.39
CA ASP A 77 -16.80 -36.90 35.42
C ASP A 77 -15.38 -37.25 34.98
N LYS A 78 -15.20 -38.41 34.34
CA LYS A 78 -13.89 -38.90 33.90
C LYS A 78 -13.32 -38.11 32.72
N PHE A 79 -14.17 -37.69 31.77
CA PHE A 79 -13.78 -37.06 30.52
C PHE A 79 -14.17 -35.57 30.44
N GLN A 80 -14.52 -34.94 31.56
CA GLN A 80 -14.97 -33.52 31.61
C GLN A 80 -13.99 -32.52 30.99
N HIS A 81 -12.69 -32.84 30.94
CA HIS A 81 -11.65 -31.98 30.36
C HIS A 81 -11.35 -32.29 28.89
N GLU A 82 -11.91 -33.36 28.32
CA GLU A 82 -11.72 -33.71 26.93
C GLU A 82 -12.61 -32.84 26.03
N ARG A 83 -12.02 -32.30 24.96
CA ARG A 83 -12.79 -31.55 23.96
C ARG A 83 -13.71 -32.53 23.22
N GLY A 84 -15.03 -32.31 23.26
CA GLY A 84 -15.97 -33.06 22.43
C GLY A 84 -17.20 -33.67 23.13
N MET A 85 -17.49 -33.35 24.39
CA MET A 85 -18.68 -33.90 25.07
C MET A 85 -20.02 -33.58 24.38
N SER A 86 -20.12 -32.42 23.71
CA SER A 86 -21.25 -32.10 22.85
C SER A 86 -21.35 -32.98 21.60
N GLN A 87 -20.21 -33.41 21.06
CA GLN A 87 -20.14 -34.35 19.93
C GLN A 87 -20.52 -35.76 20.40
N LEU A 88 -20.06 -36.18 21.58
CA LEU A 88 -20.46 -37.45 22.19
C LEU A 88 -21.98 -37.52 22.34
N PHE A 89 -22.61 -36.49 22.93
CA PHE A 89 -24.08 -36.43 23.02
C PHE A 89 -24.75 -36.50 21.65
N GLY A 90 -24.24 -35.76 20.66
CA GLY A 90 -24.74 -35.78 19.28
C GLY A 90 -24.62 -37.13 18.57
N LEU A 91 -23.74 -38.02 19.03
CA LEU A 91 -23.50 -39.35 18.46
C LEU A 91 -24.23 -40.48 19.18
N LEU A 92 -24.86 -40.21 20.32
CA LEU A 92 -25.64 -41.23 21.05
C LEU A 92 -26.82 -41.76 20.20
N PRO A 93 -27.22 -43.03 20.38
CA PRO A 93 -28.42 -43.56 19.74
C PRO A 93 -29.67 -42.71 20.01
N LEU A 94 -30.55 -42.60 19.02
CA LEU A 94 -31.68 -41.65 19.06
C LEU A 94 -32.62 -41.85 20.25
N GLY A 95 -32.86 -43.10 20.66
CA GLY A 95 -33.70 -43.41 21.83
C GLY A 95 -33.07 -42.96 23.15
N ILE A 96 -31.74 -42.86 23.20
CA ILE A 96 -30.97 -42.44 24.38
C ILE A 96 -30.88 -40.92 24.44
N GLN A 97 -30.69 -40.25 23.29
CA GLN A 97 -30.75 -38.79 23.20
C GLN A 97 -32.09 -38.22 23.69
N ALA A 98 -33.19 -38.95 23.48
CA ALA A 98 -34.53 -38.55 23.91
C ALA A 98 -34.78 -38.75 25.42
N ASP A 99 -33.90 -39.42 26.15
CA ASP A 99 -34.05 -39.63 27.59
C ASP A 99 -33.72 -38.36 28.38
N VAL A 100 -34.66 -37.91 29.22
CA VAL A 100 -34.56 -36.67 29.99
C VAL A 100 -33.48 -36.76 31.08
N GLY A 101 -33.24 -37.95 31.64
CA GLY A 101 -32.18 -38.18 32.63
C GLY A 101 -30.79 -38.01 32.00
N VAL A 102 -30.59 -38.59 30.83
CA VAL A 102 -29.36 -38.43 30.04
C VAL A 102 -29.14 -36.97 29.63
N GLN A 103 -30.18 -36.28 29.14
CA GLN A 103 -30.10 -34.86 28.79
C GLN A 103 -29.65 -33.99 29.98
N LYS A 104 -30.25 -34.21 31.17
CA LYS A 104 -29.86 -33.48 32.39
C LYS A 104 -28.41 -33.71 32.77
N ALA A 105 -27.91 -34.95 32.66
CA ALA A 105 -26.53 -35.27 32.99
C ALA A 105 -25.53 -34.51 32.11
N PHE A 106 -25.79 -34.41 30.80
CA PHE A 106 -24.95 -33.64 29.88
C PHE A 106 -25.12 -32.13 30.06
N PHE A 107 -26.35 -31.62 30.20
CA PHE A 107 -26.56 -30.18 30.28
C PHE A 107 -26.01 -29.63 31.61
N LEU A 108 -26.06 -30.35 32.72
CA LEU A 108 -25.50 -29.84 33.99
C LEU A 108 -23.94 -29.74 34.00
N MET A 109 -23.25 -30.21 32.96
CA MET A 109 -21.81 -30.07 32.84
C MET A 109 -21.37 -28.62 32.64
N ARG A 110 -20.31 -28.22 33.36
CA ARG A 110 -19.72 -26.88 33.29
C ARG A 110 -19.26 -26.51 31.88
N ASP A 111 -18.58 -27.44 31.20
CA ASP A 111 -17.93 -27.22 29.91
C ASP A 111 -18.72 -27.81 28.72
N PHE A 112 -19.99 -28.21 28.92
CA PHE A 112 -20.82 -28.68 27.82
C PHE A 112 -21.29 -27.50 26.97
N ASP A 113 -20.83 -27.48 25.73
CA ASP A 113 -21.14 -26.45 24.76
C ASP A 113 -22.33 -26.90 23.90
N ILE A 114 -23.55 -26.50 24.31
CA ILE A 114 -24.79 -26.88 23.61
C ILE A 114 -24.80 -26.41 22.15
N LEU A 115 -24.01 -25.38 21.81
CA LEU A 115 -23.91 -24.83 20.45
C LEU A 115 -23.24 -25.80 19.47
N ARG A 116 -22.49 -26.78 19.98
CA ARG A 116 -21.83 -27.84 19.18
C ARG A 116 -22.72 -29.06 18.97
N VAL A 117 -23.89 -29.11 19.60
CA VAL A 117 -24.86 -30.19 19.39
C VAL A 117 -25.63 -29.91 18.09
N PRO A 118 -25.72 -30.87 17.14
CA PRO A 118 -26.49 -30.66 15.93
C PRO A 118 -27.95 -30.28 16.22
N LYS A 119 -28.49 -29.29 15.50
CA LYS A 119 -29.87 -28.81 15.67
C LYS A 119 -30.91 -29.94 15.62
N SER A 120 -30.75 -30.89 14.71
CA SER A 120 -31.65 -32.06 14.56
C SER A 120 -31.67 -33.00 15.78
N VAL A 121 -30.64 -32.96 16.63
CA VAL A 121 -30.58 -33.68 17.92
C VAL A 121 -31.26 -32.85 19.00
N LEU A 122 -31.01 -31.54 19.04
CA LEU A 122 -31.66 -30.62 20.00
C LEU A 122 -33.18 -30.59 19.83
N GLU A 123 -33.69 -30.70 18.60
CA GLU A 123 -35.12 -30.81 18.28
C GLU A 123 -35.80 -32.08 18.83
N ARG A 124 -35.04 -32.98 19.46
CA ARG A 124 -35.54 -34.19 20.12
C ARG A 124 -35.38 -34.14 21.64
N CYS A 125 -34.73 -33.10 22.14
CA CYS A 125 -34.54 -32.89 23.56
C CYS A 125 -35.80 -32.30 24.19
N ASP A 126 -35.90 -32.37 25.52
CA ASP A 126 -36.96 -31.70 26.25
C ASP A 126 -36.85 -30.18 26.06
N LYS A 127 -37.94 -29.56 25.58
CA LYS A 127 -37.93 -28.13 25.28
C LYS A 127 -37.66 -27.25 26.49
N GLY A 128 -38.07 -27.68 27.69
CA GLY A 128 -37.83 -26.94 28.93
C GLY A 128 -36.34 -26.90 29.28
N LEU A 129 -35.67 -28.05 29.21
CA LEU A 129 -34.24 -28.17 29.47
C LEU A 129 -33.38 -27.41 28.45
N VAL A 130 -33.75 -27.47 27.16
CA VAL A 130 -33.06 -26.67 26.13
C VAL A 130 -33.18 -25.19 26.45
N LEU A 131 -34.39 -24.70 26.79
CA LEU A 131 -34.61 -23.29 27.09
C LEU A 131 -33.83 -22.83 28.33
N GLU A 132 -33.93 -23.58 29.43
CA GLU A 132 -33.25 -23.28 30.69
C GLU A 132 -31.73 -23.21 30.50
N TYR A 133 -31.17 -24.14 29.73
CA TYR A 133 -29.73 -24.23 29.55
C TYR A 133 -29.18 -23.23 28.53
N TRP A 134 -29.89 -23.01 27.43
CA TRP A 134 -29.44 -22.11 26.35
C TRP A 134 -29.33 -20.66 26.82
N PHE A 135 -30.22 -20.26 27.73
CA PHE A 135 -30.29 -18.90 28.27
C PHE A 135 -29.79 -18.79 29.71
N ALA A 136 -29.03 -19.78 30.18
CA ALA A 136 -28.40 -19.71 31.49
C ALA A 136 -27.40 -18.53 31.57
N PRO A 137 -27.31 -17.81 32.71
CA PRO A 137 -26.39 -16.69 32.87
C PRO A 137 -24.93 -17.06 32.53
N GLY A 138 -24.26 -16.19 31.76
CA GLY A 138 -22.86 -16.39 31.35
C GLY A 138 -22.66 -17.16 30.04
N ARG A 139 -23.73 -17.47 29.30
CA ARG A 139 -23.65 -18.07 27.95
C ARG A 139 -24.18 -17.08 26.91
N HIS A 140 -23.40 -16.85 25.85
CA HIS A 140 -23.81 -15.99 24.74
C HIS A 140 -24.79 -16.75 23.84
N ALA A 141 -26.01 -16.24 23.70
CA ALA A 141 -27.05 -16.88 22.90
C ALA A 141 -26.79 -16.68 21.40
N HIS A 142 -26.36 -17.74 20.71
CA HIS A 142 -26.36 -17.78 19.25
C HIS A 142 -27.72 -18.31 18.77
N PHE A 143 -28.58 -17.45 18.24
CA PHE A 143 -29.95 -17.83 17.85
C PHE A 143 -30.05 -18.70 16.59
N GLU A 144 -29.02 -18.69 15.74
CA GLU A 144 -28.96 -19.45 14.48
C GLU A 144 -29.13 -20.97 14.68
N ASN A 145 -28.55 -21.50 15.76
CA ASN A 145 -28.56 -22.93 16.08
C ASN A 145 -29.66 -23.31 17.08
N PHE A 146 -30.48 -22.36 17.52
CA PHE A 146 -31.56 -22.64 18.46
C PHE A 146 -32.66 -23.49 17.76
N PRO A 147 -33.18 -24.55 18.40
CA PRO A 147 -34.18 -25.44 17.81
C PRO A 147 -35.59 -24.82 17.84
N TRP A 148 -35.78 -23.76 17.06
CA TRP A 148 -37.03 -22.99 16.99
C TRP A 148 -38.28 -23.80 16.64
N SER A 149 -38.12 -24.96 16.00
CA SER A 149 -39.23 -25.86 15.64
C SER A 149 -39.92 -26.50 16.85
N LEU A 150 -39.28 -26.49 18.03
CA LEU A 150 -39.86 -26.98 19.29
C LEU A 150 -40.94 -26.06 19.88
N TYR A 151 -41.05 -24.82 19.39
CA TYR A 151 -41.85 -23.77 19.99
C TYR A 151 -42.88 -23.24 18.99
N ASP A 152 -44.09 -22.96 19.46
CA ASP A 152 -45.10 -22.28 18.63
C ASP A 152 -44.79 -20.78 18.45
N SER A 153 -45.48 -20.10 17.53
CA SER A 153 -45.23 -18.67 17.24
C SER A 153 -45.32 -17.78 18.49
N LYS A 154 -46.25 -18.07 19.40
CA LYS A 154 -46.43 -17.30 20.64
C LYS A 154 -45.29 -17.55 21.62
N GLU A 155 -44.86 -18.81 21.77
CA GLU A 155 -43.71 -19.19 22.58
C GLU A 155 -42.42 -18.57 22.04
N LYS A 156 -42.19 -18.62 20.72
CA LYS A 156 -41.03 -17.99 20.07
C LYS A 156 -40.96 -16.47 20.35
N LYS A 157 -42.08 -15.76 20.15
CA LYS A 157 -42.18 -14.32 20.42
C LYS A 157 -41.90 -14.01 21.89
N LYS A 158 -42.50 -14.80 22.79
CA LYS A 158 -42.30 -14.65 24.24
C LYS A 158 -40.85 -14.89 24.64
N ILE A 159 -40.18 -15.93 24.12
CA ILE A 159 -38.78 -16.23 24.42
C ILE A 159 -37.89 -15.03 24.05
N LEU A 160 -38.08 -14.46 22.86
CA LEU A 160 -37.29 -13.29 22.44
C LEU A 160 -37.59 -12.05 23.30
N ILE A 161 -38.86 -11.76 23.59
CA ILE A 161 -39.24 -10.63 24.45
C ILE A 161 -38.71 -10.82 25.87
N ASP A 162 -38.84 -12.01 26.46
CA ASP A 162 -38.35 -12.32 27.81
C ASP A 162 -36.83 -12.19 27.86
N GLN A 163 -36.10 -12.60 26.81
CA GLN A 163 -34.65 -12.39 26.73
C GLN A 163 -34.26 -10.91 26.58
N LEU A 164 -35.03 -10.14 25.81
CA LEU A 164 -34.84 -8.70 25.67
C LEU A 164 -35.18 -7.95 26.96
N SER A 165 -36.15 -8.44 27.74
CA SER A 165 -36.66 -7.78 28.94
C SER A 165 -35.99 -8.23 30.24
N SER A 166 -35.37 -9.41 30.27
CA SER A 166 -34.76 -10.00 31.48
C SER A 166 -33.39 -9.42 31.84
N LYS A 167 -32.76 -8.67 30.93
CA LYS A 167 -31.63 -7.82 31.29
C LYS A 167 -32.17 -6.61 32.04
N GLU A 168 -32.14 -6.65 33.37
CA GLU A 168 -32.50 -5.50 34.21
C GLU A 168 -31.71 -4.27 33.75
N ILE A 169 -32.40 -3.32 33.10
CA ILE A 169 -31.85 -2.01 32.80
C ILE A 169 -31.74 -1.29 34.15
N PRO A 170 -30.54 -0.92 34.62
CA PRO A 170 -30.42 -0.21 35.88
C PRO A 170 -31.19 1.12 35.81
N PRO A 171 -31.78 1.58 36.93
CA PRO A 171 -32.68 2.75 36.93
C PRO A 171 -32.01 4.02 36.37
N PRO A 172 -32.78 4.88 35.68
CA PRO A 172 -32.27 6.06 34.99
C PRO A 172 -31.64 7.04 35.98
N GLY A 173 -30.35 7.34 35.79
CA GLY A 173 -29.59 8.24 36.67
C GLY A 173 -28.07 8.07 36.59
N ASN A 174 -27.59 6.98 36.01
CA ASN A 174 -26.16 6.73 35.83
C ASN A 174 -25.81 6.66 34.33
N VAL A 175 -25.49 7.81 33.73
CA VAL A 175 -25.18 7.98 32.29
C VAL A 175 -24.04 7.04 31.84
N ALA A 176 -23.07 6.76 32.72
CA ALA A 176 -21.99 5.82 32.44
C ALA A 176 -22.47 4.36 32.29
N MET A 177 -23.55 3.97 32.99
CA MET A 177 -24.15 2.65 32.85
C MET A 177 -25.08 2.57 31.62
N MET A 178 -25.72 3.67 31.23
CA MET A 178 -26.53 3.73 30.01
C MET A 178 -25.70 3.45 28.74
N ASN A 179 -24.44 3.89 28.66
CA ASN A 179 -23.58 3.58 27.52
C ASN A 179 -23.17 2.09 27.48
N ILE A 180 -22.99 1.45 28.63
CA ILE A 180 -22.61 0.03 28.72
C ILE A 180 -23.83 -0.86 28.40
N TYR A 181 -24.99 -0.61 29.03
CA TYR A 181 -26.19 -1.43 28.83
C TYR A 181 -26.99 -1.08 27.57
N GLY A 182 -26.96 0.18 27.15
CA GLY A 182 -27.49 0.61 25.85
C GLY A 182 -26.76 -0.07 24.70
N SER A 183 -25.45 -0.29 24.83
CA SER A 183 -24.68 -1.08 23.87
C SER A 183 -25.11 -2.55 23.84
N GLU A 184 -25.52 -3.16 24.95
CA GLU A 184 -25.94 -4.57 24.96
C GLU A 184 -27.34 -4.80 24.38
N MET A 185 -28.30 -3.91 24.65
CA MET A 185 -29.63 -3.95 24.04
C MET A 185 -29.59 -3.56 22.56
N SER A 186 -28.80 -2.54 22.21
CA SER A 186 -28.52 -2.20 20.81
C SER A 186 -27.79 -3.34 20.11
N LEU A 187 -26.73 -3.92 20.68
CA LEU A 187 -26.09 -5.14 20.15
C LEU A 187 -27.09 -6.28 19.98
N LEU A 188 -28.04 -6.46 20.90
CA LEU A 188 -29.02 -7.53 20.80
C LEU A 188 -30.03 -7.24 19.67
N VAL A 189 -30.59 -6.04 19.57
CA VAL A 189 -31.52 -5.68 18.50
C VAL A 189 -30.82 -5.55 17.15
N THR A 190 -29.65 -4.94 17.07
CA THR A 190 -28.78 -4.92 15.88
C THR A 190 -28.34 -6.34 15.50
N SER A 191 -28.14 -7.25 16.46
CA SER A 191 -27.90 -8.67 16.14
C SER A 191 -29.16 -9.36 15.65
N LEU A 192 -30.35 -8.99 16.15
CA LEU A 192 -31.62 -9.54 15.68
C LEU A 192 -31.95 -9.03 14.26
N THR A 193 -31.82 -7.73 14.01
CA THR A 193 -32.09 -7.10 12.71
C THR A 193 -31.00 -7.43 11.68
N GLY A 194 -29.73 -7.38 12.07
CA GLY A 194 -28.58 -7.74 11.24
C GLY A 194 -28.49 -9.24 10.93
N LYS A 195 -29.14 -10.09 11.73
CA LYS A 195 -29.28 -11.53 11.47
C LYS A 195 -30.72 -11.92 11.14
N ARG A 196 -31.51 -11.04 10.52
CA ARG A 196 -32.86 -11.38 10.07
C ARG A 196 -32.89 -12.68 9.25
N GLU A 197 -31.86 -12.91 8.43
CA GLU A 197 -31.66 -14.15 7.65
C GLU A 197 -31.62 -15.40 8.54
N ALA A 198 -31.05 -15.32 9.75
CA ALA A 198 -31.01 -16.44 10.70
C ALA A 198 -32.40 -16.83 11.26
N PHE A 199 -33.39 -15.94 11.10
CA PHE A 199 -34.77 -16.16 11.51
C PHE A 199 -35.69 -16.46 10.32
N GLU A 200 -35.15 -16.59 9.11
CA GLU A 200 -35.92 -17.01 7.94
C GLU A 200 -36.54 -18.40 8.19
N GLY A 201 -37.86 -18.48 8.03
CA GLY A 201 -38.63 -19.69 8.34
C GLY A 201 -38.98 -19.88 9.82
N VAL A 202 -38.47 -19.03 10.73
CA VAL A 202 -38.88 -19.01 12.15
C VAL A 202 -40.09 -18.11 12.36
N PHE A 203 -40.06 -16.91 11.76
CA PHE A 203 -41.13 -15.91 11.74
C PHE A 203 -41.47 -15.54 10.29
N THR A 204 -42.73 -15.23 10.02
CA THR A 204 -43.10 -14.50 8.80
C THR A 204 -42.68 -13.04 8.90
N ASP A 205 -42.55 -12.33 7.77
CA ASP A 205 -42.21 -10.90 7.75
C ASP A 205 -43.17 -10.05 8.60
N ALA A 206 -44.47 -10.40 8.60
CA ALA A 206 -45.47 -9.73 9.41
C ALA A 206 -45.25 -9.95 10.91
N GLU A 207 -45.02 -11.20 11.34
CA GLU A 207 -44.73 -11.55 12.73
C GLU A 207 -43.42 -10.92 13.22
N TRP A 208 -42.40 -10.87 12.35
CA TRP A 208 -41.13 -10.22 12.65
C TRP A 208 -41.31 -8.70 12.84
N ASN A 209 -41.99 -8.03 11.92
CA ASN A 209 -42.26 -6.60 12.02
C ASN A 209 -43.08 -6.27 13.26
N GLU A 210 -44.08 -7.08 13.60
CA GLU A 210 -44.89 -6.93 14.82
C GLU A 210 -44.03 -7.10 16.08
N LEU A 211 -43.18 -8.14 16.12
CA LEU A 211 -42.23 -8.36 17.24
C LEU A 211 -41.32 -7.16 17.44
N ILE A 212 -40.69 -6.64 16.38
CA ILE A 212 -39.77 -5.50 16.49
C ILE A 212 -40.52 -4.23 16.92
N ARG A 213 -41.74 -4.00 16.39
CA ARG A 213 -42.59 -2.88 16.84
C ARG A 213 -42.95 -3.00 18.32
N ASP A 214 -43.33 -4.18 18.80
CA ASP A 214 -43.63 -4.42 20.22
C ASP A 214 -42.42 -4.17 21.12
N VAL A 215 -41.21 -4.50 20.65
CA VAL A 215 -39.97 -4.23 21.38
C VAL A 215 -39.72 -2.72 21.51
N TYR A 216 -39.90 -1.96 20.42
CA TYR A 216 -39.77 -0.50 20.45
C TYR A 216 -40.86 0.18 21.28
N ASP A 217 -42.11 -0.27 21.17
CA ASP A 217 -43.24 0.28 21.93
C ASP A 217 -43.14 -0.05 23.43
N GLY A 218 -42.62 -1.23 23.77
CA GLY A 218 -42.35 -1.63 25.16
C GLY A 218 -41.13 -0.92 25.78
N ASN A 219 -40.26 -0.32 24.98
CA ASN A 219 -39.01 0.32 25.42
C ASN A 219 -38.79 1.70 24.75
N PRO A 220 -39.49 2.76 25.18
CA PRO A 220 -39.40 4.11 24.58
C PRO A 220 -38.00 4.73 24.60
N ASP A 221 -37.19 4.41 25.62
CA ASP A 221 -35.82 4.88 25.73
C ASP A 221 -34.93 4.24 24.65
N PHE A 222 -35.18 2.96 24.32
CA PHE A 222 -34.48 2.26 23.25
C PHE A 222 -34.85 2.82 21.88
N PHE A 223 -36.14 3.08 21.62
CA PHE A 223 -36.57 3.80 20.42
C PHE A 223 -35.85 5.15 20.28
N SER A 224 -35.77 5.92 21.37
CA SER A 224 -35.10 7.22 21.38
C SER A 224 -33.60 7.07 21.07
N TYR A 225 -32.96 6.06 21.63
CA TYR A 225 -31.53 5.78 21.40
C TYR A 225 -31.24 5.42 19.94
N GLU A 226 -31.99 4.50 19.33
CA GLU A 226 -31.82 4.11 17.92
C GLU A 226 -32.06 5.28 16.96
N VAL A 227 -33.03 6.14 17.28
CA VAL A 227 -33.30 7.37 16.51
C VAL A 227 -32.12 8.34 16.61
N MET A 228 -31.53 8.54 17.80
CA MET A 228 -30.41 9.48 18.01
C MET A 228 -29.08 8.92 17.48
N GLY A 229 -28.82 7.63 17.64
CA GLY A 229 -27.53 6.96 17.35
C GLY A 229 -27.18 6.78 15.87
N GLY A 230 -27.96 7.35 14.94
CA GLY A 230 -27.69 7.25 13.49
C GLY A 230 -28.29 6.02 12.81
N GLU A 231 -28.79 5.06 13.57
CA GLU A 231 -29.45 3.83 13.08
C GLU A 231 -30.94 4.03 12.75
N TYR A 232 -31.40 5.28 12.63
CA TYR A 232 -32.79 5.64 12.36
C TYR A 232 -33.39 4.98 11.09
N LYS A 233 -32.55 4.58 10.14
CA LYS A 233 -32.96 3.82 8.95
C LYS A 233 -33.60 2.48 9.32
N ASN A 234 -33.20 1.86 10.43
CA ASN A 234 -33.82 0.63 10.93
C ASN A 234 -35.22 0.93 11.47
N VAL A 235 -35.40 2.04 12.18
CA VAL A 235 -36.71 2.48 12.70
C VAL A 235 -37.69 2.78 11.55
N LEU A 236 -37.20 3.40 10.47
CA LEU A 236 -37.99 3.69 9.26
C LEU A 236 -38.51 2.43 8.53
N GLN A 237 -37.94 1.25 8.77
CA GLN A 237 -38.46 -0.01 8.22
C GLN A 237 -39.76 -0.44 8.91
N TYR A 238 -39.96 -0.01 10.16
CA TYR A 238 -41.04 -0.49 11.01
C TYR A 238 -42.09 0.57 11.32
N PHE A 239 -41.73 1.85 11.26
CA PHE A 239 -42.64 2.98 11.54
C PHE A 239 -42.63 3.98 10.38
N SER A 240 -43.79 4.59 10.12
CA SER A 240 -43.88 5.72 9.19
C SER A 240 -43.20 6.97 9.77
N THR A 241 -42.79 7.90 8.90
CA THR A 241 -42.23 9.20 9.29
C THR A 241 -43.19 9.98 10.21
N ASP A 242 -44.50 9.90 9.97
CA ASP A 242 -45.55 10.46 10.82
C ASP A 242 -45.58 9.85 12.23
N GLU A 243 -45.54 8.52 12.33
CA GLU A 243 -45.51 7.84 13.63
C GLU A 243 -44.25 8.21 14.41
N ILE A 244 -43.09 8.27 13.74
CA ILE A 244 -41.81 8.66 14.34
C ILE A 244 -41.87 10.12 14.81
N ARG A 245 -42.32 11.07 13.97
CA ARG A 245 -42.51 12.48 14.34
C ARG A 245 -43.43 12.63 15.54
N GLN A 246 -44.56 11.91 15.57
CA GLN A 246 -45.48 11.96 16.70
C GLN A 246 -44.83 11.42 17.97
N LYS A 247 -44.05 10.33 17.89
CA LYS A 247 -43.29 9.78 19.02
C LYS A 247 -42.21 10.76 19.52
N ILE A 248 -41.46 11.39 18.62
CA ILE A 248 -40.44 12.41 18.94
C ILE A 248 -41.08 13.66 19.57
N SER A 249 -42.22 14.09 19.04
CA SER A 249 -42.89 15.35 19.44
C SER A 249 -43.70 15.23 20.73
N ARG A 250 -44.15 14.02 21.10
CA ARG A 250 -44.96 13.79 22.32
C ARG A 250 -44.16 13.94 23.62
N GLY A 251 -42.82 13.99 23.54
CA GLY A 251 -41.93 14.13 24.71
C GLY A 251 -41.92 12.87 25.57
N ASN A 252 -40.76 12.56 26.16
CA ASN A 252 -40.69 11.59 27.25
C ASN A 252 -41.23 12.28 28.53
N GLU A 253 -42.02 11.59 29.35
CA GLU A 253 -42.47 12.06 30.67
C GLU A 253 -41.31 12.51 31.60
N TYR A 254 -40.05 12.17 31.28
CA TYR A 254 -38.87 12.41 32.11
C TYR A 254 -38.01 13.65 31.80
N GLY A 255 -38.40 14.54 30.88
CA GLY A 255 -37.64 15.78 30.69
C GLY A 255 -38.30 16.75 29.72
N LYS A 256 -38.32 18.05 30.06
CA LYS A 256 -39.02 19.11 29.31
C LYS A 256 -38.48 19.41 27.90
N ASP A 257 -37.40 18.76 27.47
CA ASP A 257 -36.78 19.02 26.19
C ASP A 257 -37.30 18.04 25.14
N ARG A 258 -37.82 18.56 24.02
CA ARG A 258 -38.28 17.74 22.89
C ARG A 258 -37.12 16.88 22.39
N LEU A 259 -37.36 15.59 22.12
CA LEU A 259 -36.37 14.68 21.55
C LEU A 259 -35.76 15.23 20.24
N MET A 260 -36.54 16.05 19.52
CA MET A 260 -36.10 16.83 18.35
C MET A 260 -34.79 17.58 18.56
N TYR A 261 -34.54 18.17 19.75
CA TYR A 261 -33.33 18.95 20.01
C TYR A 261 -32.07 18.11 20.23
N ARG A 262 -32.20 16.77 20.21
CA ARG A 262 -31.09 15.81 20.25
C ARG A 262 -30.83 15.13 18.91
N LEU A 263 -31.54 15.55 17.87
CA LEU A 263 -31.37 15.02 16.52
C LEU A 263 -30.36 15.88 15.75
N SER A 264 -29.66 15.26 14.81
CA SER A 264 -28.87 15.98 13.82
C SER A 264 -29.77 16.57 12.73
N ILE A 265 -29.28 17.58 12.01
CA ILE A 265 -30.02 18.19 10.89
C ILE A 265 -30.42 17.14 9.84
N PRO A 266 -29.54 16.20 9.40
CA PRO A 266 -29.92 15.15 8.47
C PRO A 266 -31.07 14.27 8.99
N GLN A 267 -31.07 13.94 10.29
CA GLN A 267 -32.16 13.17 10.91
C GLN A 267 -33.48 13.95 10.90
N LEU A 268 -33.44 15.26 11.23
CA LEU A 268 -34.63 16.11 11.16
C LEU A 268 -35.21 16.16 9.74
N ARG A 269 -34.36 16.26 8.72
CA ARG A 269 -34.77 16.23 7.31
C ARG A 269 -35.32 14.86 6.90
N ALA A 270 -34.67 13.77 7.32
CA ALA A 270 -35.12 12.40 7.03
C ALA A 270 -36.49 12.07 7.65
N PHE A 271 -36.84 12.71 8.77
CA PHE A 271 -38.16 12.60 9.38
C PHE A 271 -39.16 13.67 8.87
N GLU A 272 -38.80 14.43 7.84
CA GLU A 272 -39.65 15.44 7.21
C GLU A 272 -40.10 16.55 8.18
N PHE A 273 -39.24 16.98 9.10
CA PHE A 273 -39.49 18.22 9.86
C PHE A 273 -39.37 19.45 8.93
N GLY A 274 -40.21 20.46 9.15
CA GLY A 274 -40.27 21.63 8.27
C GLY A 274 -39.17 22.65 8.55
N GLU A 275 -38.98 23.64 7.67
CA GLU A 275 -37.98 24.72 7.87
C GLU A 275 -38.17 25.45 9.21
N LEU A 276 -39.43 25.67 9.63
CA LEU A 276 -39.71 26.32 10.91
C LEU A 276 -39.22 25.49 12.11
N ASP A 277 -39.25 24.16 12.01
CA ASP A 277 -38.75 23.27 13.07
C ASP A 277 -37.21 23.26 13.07
N VAL A 278 -36.58 23.31 11.90
CA VAL A 278 -35.11 23.38 11.76
C VAL A 278 -34.57 24.72 12.25
N GLU A 279 -35.25 25.82 11.95
CA GLU A 279 -34.87 27.14 12.46
C GLU A 279 -35.09 27.26 13.99
N ASP A 280 -36.18 26.67 14.54
CA ASP A 280 -36.36 26.55 15.99
C ASP A 280 -35.26 25.71 16.63
N TYR A 281 -34.85 24.61 15.98
CA TYR A 281 -33.70 23.80 16.38
C TYR A 281 -32.40 24.61 16.38
N LYS A 282 -32.07 25.33 15.29
CA LYS A 282 -30.86 26.15 15.20
C LYS A 282 -30.84 27.24 16.27
N ALA A 283 -31.96 27.92 16.50
CA ALA A 283 -32.10 28.92 17.55
C ALA A 283 -31.94 28.32 18.96
N HIS A 284 -32.51 27.14 19.20
CA HIS A 284 -32.33 26.41 20.46
C HIS A 284 -30.88 25.96 20.67
N PHE A 285 -30.24 25.46 19.61
CA PHE A 285 -28.83 25.07 19.59
C PHE A 285 -27.92 26.28 19.87
N GLU A 286 -28.21 27.43 19.27
CA GLU A 286 -27.56 28.71 19.56
C GLU A 286 -27.92 29.30 20.94
N ALA A 287 -28.98 28.84 21.61
CA ALA A 287 -29.30 29.31 22.96
C ALA A 287 -28.69 28.41 24.06
N THR A 288 -28.54 27.11 23.79
CA THR A 288 -28.10 26.11 24.76
C THR A 288 -26.63 25.74 24.53
N ALA A 289 -25.77 26.08 25.48
CA ALA A 289 -24.33 25.84 25.35
C ALA A 289 -23.92 24.36 25.49
N SER A 290 -24.86 23.45 25.76
CA SER A 290 -24.59 22.09 26.24
C SER A 290 -24.77 20.95 25.22
N ASN A 291 -25.42 21.17 24.08
CA ASN A 291 -25.85 20.08 23.19
C ASN A 291 -25.09 20.03 21.85
N LEU A 292 -23.79 20.36 21.85
CA LEU A 292 -23.01 20.50 20.61
C LEU A 292 -22.67 19.18 19.92
N THR A 293 -22.63 18.04 20.63
CA THR A 293 -22.28 16.73 20.04
C THR A 293 -23.21 16.30 18.93
N ASP A 294 -24.50 16.58 19.10
CA ASP A 294 -25.54 15.97 18.28
C ASP A 294 -25.69 16.69 16.92
N GLY A 295 -25.26 17.95 16.84
CA GLY A 295 -25.34 18.76 15.62
C GLY A 295 -24.31 18.42 14.54
N PHE A 296 -23.20 17.75 14.90
CA PHE A 296 -22.13 17.39 13.95
C PHE A 296 -22.27 15.99 13.34
N SER A 297 -23.15 15.16 13.89
CA SER A 297 -23.39 13.81 13.36
C SER A 297 -23.97 13.86 11.94
N GLY A 298 -23.35 13.15 11.00
CA GLY A 298 -23.77 13.14 9.60
C GLY A 298 -23.39 14.39 8.81
N TYR A 299 -22.36 15.15 9.22
CA TYR A 299 -21.90 16.37 8.55
C TYR A 299 -21.80 16.28 7.01
N GLU A 300 -21.33 15.13 6.50
CA GLU A 300 -21.20 14.93 5.04
C GLU A 300 -22.53 14.77 4.30
N GLU A 301 -23.64 14.62 5.02
CA GLU A 301 -25.01 14.56 4.50
C GLU A 301 -25.75 15.91 4.66
N ILE A 302 -25.15 16.88 5.36
CA ILE A 302 -25.74 18.22 5.56
C ILE A 302 -25.66 19.04 4.26
N GLU A 303 -26.65 19.87 3.95
CA GLU A 303 -26.57 20.79 2.80
C GLU A 303 -25.54 21.90 3.01
N SER A 304 -25.04 22.50 1.92
CA SER A 304 -23.91 23.46 1.97
C SER A 304 -24.17 24.66 2.91
N GLU A 305 -25.39 25.19 2.89
CA GLU A 305 -25.79 26.34 3.71
C GLU A 305 -25.83 25.99 5.22
N ASP A 306 -26.35 24.82 5.57
CA ASP A 306 -26.38 24.33 6.95
C ASP A 306 -24.98 23.95 7.47
N ARG A 307 -24.08 23.48 6.58
CA ARG A 307 -22.66 23.28 6.94
C ARG A 307 -21.98 24.59 7.25
N GLU A 308 -22.17 25.62 6.42
CA GLU A 308 -21.59 26.95 6.65
C GLU A 308 -22.08 27.54 7.97
N TRP A 309 -23.38 27.44 8.27
CA TRP A 309 -23.93 27.83 9.56
C TRP A 309 -23.26 27.07 10.71
N LEU A 310 -23.22 25.73 10.65
CA LEU A 310 -22.65 24.90 11.71
C LEU A 310 -21.17 25.22 11.96
N LEU A 311 -20.36 25.38 10.90
CA LEU A 311 -18.97 25.81 10.99
C LEU A 311 -18.85 27.21 11.59
N SER A 312 -19.76 28.12 11.28
CA SER A 312 -19.77 29.47 11.83
C SER A 312 -20.02 29.50 13.35
N THR A 313 -20.69 28.48 13.90
CA THR A 313 -20.91 28.37 15.35
C THR A 313 -19.65 27.96 16.12
N LEU A 314 -18.66 27.35 15.46
CA LEU A 314 -17.43 26.85 16.10
C LEU A 314 -16.64 27.96 16.80
N LYS A 315 -16.62 29.16 16.21
CA LYS A 315 -15.87 30.33 16.70
C LYS A 315 -16.37 30.86 18.04
N HIS A 316 -17.62 30.60 18.40
CA HIS A 316 -18.24 31.17 19.58
C HIS A 316 -18.20 30.26 20.81
N ARG A 317 -17.75 29.00 20.68
CA ARG A 317 -18.04 27.94 21.68
C ARG A 317 -16.91 26.98 22.01
N ALA A 318 -15.69 27.28 21.56
CA ALA A 318 -14.42 26.56 21.84
C ALA A 318 -14.22 25.99 23.24
N ILE A 319 -14.74 26.69 24.26
CA ILE A 319 -14.43 26.41 25.67
C ILE A 319 -15.30 25.27 26.25
N LEU A 320 -16.33 24.77 25.54
CA LEU A 320 -17.35 23.86 26.10
C LEU A 320 -17.50 22.50 25.37
N TYR A 321 -16.57 22.12 24.50
CA TYR A 321 -16.75 20.92 23.66
C TYR A 321 -16.61 19.60 24.43
N HIS A 322 -17.59 18.71 24.22
CA HIS A 322 -17.57 17.29 24.60
C HIS A 322 -16.48 16.54 23.81
N PRO A 323 -15.81 15.52 24.39
CA PRO A 323 -14.72 14.77 23.75
C PRO A 323 -15.03 14.28 22.32
N ASP A 324 -16.24 13.78 22.05
CA ASP A 324 -16.58 13.24 20.72
C ASP A 324 -16.65 14.32 19.63
N ALA A 325 -16.93 15.58 19.99
CA ALA A 325 -16.87 16.71 19.06
C ALA A 325 -15.41 17.14 18.78
N GLN A 326 -14.47 16.75 19.63
CA GLN A 326 -13.04 17.07 19.49
C GLN A 326 -12.43 16.30 18.32
N ASP A 327 -12.72 15.01 18.20
CA ASP A 327 -12.25 14.17 17.10
C ASP A 327 -12.84 14.62 15.75
N PHE A 328 -14.11 15.01 15.74
CA PHE A 328 -14.75 15.59 14.57
C PHE A 328 -14.06 16.88 14.12
N ILE A 329 -13.87 17.85 15.05
CA ILE A 329 -13.16 19.10 14.75
C ILE A 329 -11.75 18.80 14.27
N ALA A 330 -11.00 17.91 14.93
CA ALA A 330 -9.66 17.48 14.54
C ALA A 330 -9.58 16.95 13.11
N SER A 331 -10.53 16.09 12.73
CA SER A 331 -10.56 15.48 11.38
C SER A 331 -10.96 16.47 10.28
N LYS A 332 -11.72 17.52 10.59
CA LYS A 332 -12.22 18.51 9.62
C LYS A 332 -11.48 19.86 9.63
N LEU A 333 -10.61 20.07 10.63
CA LEU A 333 -9.77 21.25 10.75
C LEU A 333 -8.88 21.56 9.51
N PRO A 334 -8.26 20.58 8.80
CA PRO A 334 -7.45 20.87 7.61
C PRO A 334 -8.29 21.54 6.51
N ASP A 335 -9.42 20.92 6.16
CA ASP A 335 -10.32 21.40 5.12
C ASP A 335 -10.89 22.77 5.48
N LEU A 336 -11.15 22.99 6.77
CA LEU A 336 -11.61 24.27 7.28
C LEU A 336 -10.55 25.37 7.08
N LEU A 337 -9.31 25.11 7.50
CA LEU A 337 -8.21 26.08 7.42
C LEU A 337 -7.83 26.42 5.97
N GLN A 338 -7.95 25.45 5.05
CA GLN A 338 -7.72 25.68 3.62
C GLN A 338 -8.79 26.57 2.97
N ARG A 339 -10.03 26.55 3.49
CA ARG A 339 -11.16 27.30 2.92
C ARG A 339 -11.37 28.67 3.54
N LEU A 340 -10.82 28.91 4.74
CA LEU A 340 -10.94 30.20 5.43
C LEU A 340 -9.99 31.25 4.83
N PRO A 341 -10.44 32.52 4.69
CA PRO A 341 -9.55 33.63 4.35
C PRO A 341 -8.43 33.79 5.39
N ALA A 342 -7.21 34.15 4.97
CA ALA A 342 -6.01 34.28 5.82
C ALA A 342 -6.25 35.07 7.13
N LYS A 343 -7.04 36.15 7.08
CA LYS A 343 -7.37 36.98 8.24
C LYS A 343 -8.30 36.28 9.24
N GLU A 344 -9.14 35.37 8.76
CA GLU A 344 -10.01 34.55 9.61
C GLU A 344 -9.28 33.35 10.18
N VAL A 345 -8.34 32.77 9.41
CA VAL A 345 -7.39 31.74 9.89
C VAL A 345 -6.60 32.26 11.08
N GLU A 346 -6.07 33.48 11.04
CA GLU A 346 -5.34 34.10 12.16
C GLU A 346 -6.22 34.24 13.42
N SER A 347 -7.47 34.70 13.27
CA SER A 347 -8.42 34.79 14.38
C SER A 347 -8.83 33.41 14.92
N THR A 348 -8.93 32.41 14.05
CA THR A 348 -9.27 31.03 14.39
C THR A 348 -8.10 30.32 15.07
N LEU A 349 -6.86 30.60 14.67
CA LEU A 349 -5.64 30.11 15.30
C LEU A 349 -5.49 30.66 16.73
N SER A 350 -5.91 31.90 16.98
CA SER A 350 -5.95 32.44 18.36
C SER A 350 -7.02 31.78 19.25
N ILE A 351 -8.08 31.21 18.65
CA ILE A 351 -9.06 30.35 19.33
C ILE A 351 -8.48 28.94 19.51
N LEU A 352 -7.78 28.39 18.50
CA LEU A 352 -7.04 27.12 18.58
C LEU A 352 -5.92 27.15 19.61
N LYS A 353 -5.38 28.33 19.92
CA LYS A 353 -4.48 28.54 21.05
C LYS A 353 -5.11 28.12 22.38
N ILE A 354 -6.43 28.32 22.57
CA ILE A 354 -7.19 27.83 23.74
C ILE A 354 -7.29 26.30 23.74
N PHE A 355 -7.30 25.67 22.56
CA PHE A 355 -7.29 24.20 22.44
C PHE A 355 -5.91 23.58 22.68
N CYS A 356 -4.84 24.30 22.34
CA CYS A 356 -3.47 23.88 22.58
C CYS A 356 -3.00 24.21 24.01
N ASP A 357 -3.56 25.22 24.67
CA ASP A 357 -3.19 25.63 26.02
C ASP A 357 -3.86 24.76 27.10
N ARG A 358 -3.05 24.16 28.00
CA ARG A 358 -3.55 23.65 29.28
C ARG A 358 -4.11 24.82 30.07
N VAL A 359 -5.43 24.98 30.10
CA VAL A 359 -6.06 25.87 31.08
C VAL A 359 -6.07 25.10 32.40
N ASP A 360 -5.04 25.32 33.23
CA ASP A 360 -4.95 24.76 34.57
C ASP A 360 -6.23 25.09 35.36
N GLY A 361 -7.08 24.07 35.57
CA GLY A 361 -8.30 24.19 36.37
C GLY A 361 -9.60 23.71 35.70
N PHE A 362 -9.61 23.43 34.39
CA PHE A 362 -10.76 22.79 33.73
C PHE A 362 -10.34 21.45 33.12
N SER A 363 -10.97 20.35 33.55
CA SER A 363 -10.69 18.99 33.07
C SER A 363 -11.29 18.71 31.69
N ILE A 364 -11.08 19.62 30.73
CA ILE A 364 -11.28 19.29 29.33
C ILE A 364 -10.15 18.31 29.00
N ARG A 365 -10.47 17.04 28.72
CA ARG A 365 -9.46 16.05 28.28
C ARG A 365 -8.66 16.70 27.16
N ASN A 366 -7.33 16.65 27.29
CA ASN A 366 -6.40 17.32 26.39
C ASN A 366 -6.78 17.01 24.94
N PHE A 367 -6.91 18.06 24.12
CA PHE A 367 -7.06 17.96 22.68
C PHE A 367 -5.72 17.50 22.08
N GLU A 368 -5.36 16.24 22.29
CA GLU A 368 -4.16 15.64 21.69
C GLU A 368 -4.47 15.27 20.24
N LEU A 369 -4.49 16.29 19.36
CA LEU A 369 -4.20 16.02 17.95
C LEU A 369 -2.93 15.18 17.90
N SER A 370 -2.99 14.01 17.27
CA SER A 370 -1.80 13.17 17.09
C SER A 370 -0.69 13.99 16.44
N CYS A 371 0.55 13.65 16.74
CA CYS A 371 1.73 14.28 16.17
C CYS A 371 1.63 14.38 14.64
N ASP A 372 1.21 13.29 14.01
CA ASP A 372 0.98 13.19 12.57
C ASP A 372 -0.13 14.13 12.08
N ALA A 373 -1.21 14.28 12.83
CA ALA A 373 -2.23 15.27 12.52
C ALA A 373 -1.63 16.69 12.64
N ARG A 374 -0.94 17.04 13.72
CA ARG A 374 -0.33 18.38 13.86
C ARG A 374 0.67 18.70 12.73
N VAL A 375 1.49 17.73 12.33
CA VAL A 375 2.50 17.92 11.28
C VAL A 375 1.88 17.91 9.88
N ASN A 376 1.02 16.95 9.55
CA ASN A 376 0.50 16.81 8.18
C ASN A 376 -0.71 17.71 7.90
N ILE A 377 -1.56 17.98 8.91
CA ILE A 377 -2.79 18.76 8.75
C ILE A 377 -2.54 20.25 8.99
N LEU A 378 -1.84 20.60 10.07
CA LEU A 378 -1.59 21.99 10.44
C LEU A 378 -0.31 22.53 9.80
N CYS A 379 0.85 21.87 9.99
CA CYS A 379 2.10 22.40 9.44
C CYS A 379 2.13 22.31 7.92
N LYS A 380 2.00 21.11 7.36
CA LYS A 380 2.18 20.87 5.92
C LYS A 380 1.11 21.58 5.08
N GLY A 381 -0.17 21.42 5.43
CA GLY A 381 -1.27 22.08 4.72
C GLY A 381 -1.19 23.61 4.72
N ILE A 382 -0.81 24.24 5.84
CA ILE A 382 -0.67 25.71 5.93
C ILE A 382 0.66 26.18 5.32
N LEU A 383 1.76 25.42 5.45
CA LEU A 383 3.05 25.71 4.79
C LEU A 383 2.91 25.71 3.27
N GLU A 384 2.12 24.78 2.72
CA GLU A 384 1.94 24.62 1.28
C GLU A 384 0.94 25.63 0.69
N THR A 385 -0.11 26.03 1.44
CA THR A 385 -1.19 26.88 0.90
C THR A 385 -1.15 28.33 1.39
N GLN A 386 -0.60 28.61 2.57
CA GLN A 386 -0.61 29.94 3.20
C GLN A 386 0.72 30.24 3.93
N PRO A 387 1.85 30.33 3.20
CA PRO A 387 3.21 30.43 3.76
C PRO A 387 3.44 31.62 4.69
N ALA A 388 2.65 32.70 4.57
CA ALA A 388 2.72 33.86 5.46
C ALA A 388 2.25 33.54 6.90
N ILE A 389 1.34 32.57 7.07
CA ILE A 389 0.79 32.14 8.37
C ILE A 389 1.59 30.98 8.98
N ALA A 390 2.27 30.20 8.13
CA ALA A 390 3.05 29.05 8.56
C ALA A 390 4.14 29.39 9.60
N LYS A 391 4.69 30.60 9.53
CA LYS A 391 5.61 31.12 10.55
C LYS A 391 4.98 31.13 11.94
N LEU A 392 3.77 31.70 12.07
CA LEU A 392 3.06 31.85 13.35
C LEU A 392 2.69 30.50 13.97
N VAL A 393 2.36 29.52 13.13
CA VAL A 393 1.99 28.15 13.54
C VAL A 393 3.20 27.36 14.00
N MET A 394 4.34 27.48 13.29
CA MET A 394 5.60 26.86 13.69
C MET A 394 6.12 27.46 15.01
N ASP A 395 6.04 28.77 15.18
CA ASP A 395 6.46 29.46 16.41
C ASP A 395 5.64 28.97 17.63
N GLN A 396 4.36 28.59 17.45
CA GLN A 396 3.51 28.05 18.52
C GLN A 396 3.70 26.55 18.81
N LEU A 397 4.13 25.78 17.81
CA LEU A 397 4.37 24.33 17.96
C LEU A 397 5.75 24.03 18.56
N LEU A 398 6.73 24.88 18.30
CA LEU A 398 8.09 24.78 18.83
C LEU A 398 8.16 25.01 20.36
N ASP A 399 7.16 25.66 20.95
CA ASP A 399 7.05 25.85 22.41
C ASP A 399 6.72 24.54 23.17
N ARG A 400 6.45 23.41 22.50
CA ARG A 400 5.98 22.15 23.14
C ARG A 400 6.57 20.86 22.56
N VAL A 401 7.81 20.90 22.07
CA VAL A 401 8.54 19.77 21.45
C VAL A 401 8.60 18.52 22.35
N ASP A 402 8.52 18.68 23.67
CA ASP A 402 8.69 17.61 24.67
C ASP A 402 7.58 16.51 24.70
N GLN A 403 6.52 16.58 23.88
CA GLN A 403 5.32 15.72 24.00
C GLN A 403 4.99 14.83 22.78
N PHE A 404 5.96 14.54 21.90
CA PHE A 404 5.73 13.83 20.64
C PHE A 404 6.51 12.49 20.56
N ASP A 405 5.80 11.35 20.50
CA ASP A 405 6.29 9.94 20.45
C ASP A 405 5.53 9.21 19.29
N GLN A 406 6.00 8.27 18.45
CA GLN A 406 7.08 7.27 18.48
C GLN A 406 7.63 7.03 17.04
N GLY A 407 8.95 6.82 16.90
CA GLY A 407 9.58 6.20 15.71
C GLY A 407 10.31 7.16 14.76
N GLU A 408 9.60 7.90 13.91
CA GLU A 408 10.22 8.89 13.01
C GLU A 408 10.37 10.27 13.68
N ASN A 409 9.51 10.56 14.67
CA ASN A 409 9.56 11.77 15.48
C ASN A 409 10.69 11.76 16.50
N GLU A 410 11.10 10.62 17.04
CA GLU A 410 12.29 10.57 17.90
C GLU A 410 13.50 11.08 17.14
N LEU A 411 13.68 10.67 15.87
CA LEU A 411 14.82 11.07 15.06
C LEU A 411 14.79 12.57 14.70
N MET A 412 13.63 13.14 14.37
CA MET A 412 13.52 14.59 14.13
C MET A 412 13.58 15.41 15.42
N ASN A 413 13.05 14.93 16.54
CA ASN A 413 13.22 15.55 17.86
C ASN A 413 14.67 15.46 18.32
N ILE A 414 15.39 14.43 17.89
CA ILE A 414 16.81 14.25 18.15
C ILE A 414 17.67 15.22 17.30
N ILE A 415 17.31 15.45 16.04
CA ILE A 415 18.05 16.30 15.10
C ILE A 415 17.65 17.79 15.25
N CYS A 416 16.37 18.04 15.52
CA CYS A 416 15.74 19.34 15.71
C CYS A 416 14.99 19.46 17.06
N PRO A 417 15.65 19.24 18.22
CA PRO A 417 15.00 19.33 19.54
C PRO A 417 14.56 20.74 19.92
N ASP A 418 15.08 21.76 19.23
CA ASP A 418 14.85 23.16 19.55
C ASP A 418 14.55 24.01 18.29
N GLU A 419 13.97 25.19 18.51
CA GLU A 419 13.64 26.16 17.45
C GLU A 419 14.85 26.54 16.60
N ALA A 420 16.04 26.62 17.20
CA ALA A 420 17.28 26.98 16.51
C ALA A 420 17.69 25.90 15.51
N SER A 421 17.63 24.63 15.88
CA SER A 421 17.92 23.47 15.05
C SER A 421 16.92 23.36 13.90
N ALA A 422 15.63 23.57 14.17
CA ALA A 422 14.59 23.59 13.14
C ALA A 422 14.76 24.78 12.16
N LYS A 423 15.25 25.93 12.65
CA LYS A 423 15.59 27.08 11.80
C LYS A 423 16.80 26.77 10.91
N ILE A 424 17.85 26.17 11.46
CA ILE A 424 19.04 25.74 10.71
C ILE A 424 18.66 24.71 9.65
N PHE A 425 17.82 23.74 10.00
CA PHE A 425 17.29 22.74 9.09
C PHE A 425 16.54 23.36 7.91
N ARG A 426 15.63 24.31 8.18
CA ARG A 426 14.92 25.06 7.13
C ARG A 426 15.88 25.84 6.24
N GLN A 427 16.87 26.49 6.83
CA GLN A 427 17.85 27.27 6.11
C GLN A 427 18.69 26.39 5.18
N LEU A 428 19.11 25.21 5.64
CA LEU A 428 19.80 24.21 4.83
C LEU A 428 18.97 23.81 3.61
N MET A 429 17.71 23.43 3.81
CA MET A 429 16.83 23.01 2.72
C MET A 429 16.66 24.11 1.66
N VAL A 430 16.48 25.36 2.08
CA VAL A 430 16.27 26.50 1.18
C VAL A 430 17.54 26.87 0.41
N GLU A 431 18.67 26.93 1.09
CA GLU A 431 19.90 27.50 0.50
C GLU A 431 20.67 26.51 -0.36
N THR A 432 20.52 25.22 -0.09
CA THR A 432 21.33 24.18 -0.72
C THR A 432 20.57 23.48 -1.86
N GLY A 433 19.24 23.64 -1.90
CA GLY A 433 18.38 22.85 -2.79
C GLY A 433 18.44 21.34 -2.51
N ALA A 434 19.10 20.93 -1.42
CA ALA A 434 19.22 19.56 -1.00
C ALA A 434 17.85 18.95 -0.77
N LYS A 435 17.65 17.72 -1.26
CA LYS A 435 16.45 16.96 -0.90
C LYS A 435 16.60 16.51 0.55
N PHE A 436 15.50 16.57 1.29
CA PHE A 436 15.44 16.18 2.71
C PHE A 436 16.15 14.84 2.92
N ASN A 437 15.86 13.85 2.08
CA ASN A 437 16.42 12.50 2.17
C ASN A 437 17.92 12.44 1.97
N ASP A 438 18.49 13.25 1.07
CA ASP A 438 19.93 13.26 0.86
C ASP A 438 20.59 13.80 2.13
N PHE A 439 20.06 14.92 2.66
CA PHE A 439 20.62 15.57 3.85
C PHE A 439 20.47 14.67 5.06
N PHE A 440 19.29 14.04 5.19
CA PHE A 440 18.97 13.13 6.27
C PHE A 440 19.83 11.88 6.20
N ALA A 441 20.02 11.28 5.01
CA ALA A 441 20.94 10.17 4.82
C ALA A 441 22.37 10.57 5.21
N PHE A 442 22.85 11.74 4.79
CA PHE A 442 24.15 12.25 5.19
C PHE A 442 24.26 12.51 6.70
N TYR A 443 23.28 13.16 7.32
CA TYR A 443 23.27 13.52 8.74
C TYR A 443 23.11 12.30 9.66
N LEU A 444 22.33 11.31 9.22
CA LEU A 444 22.17 10.04 9.90
C LEU A 444 23.41 9.16 9.74
N ASP A 445 23.96 8.99 8.54
CA ASP A 445 25.19 8.23 8.29
C ASP A 445 26.39 8.90 9.01
N ALA A 446 26.32 10.23 9.19
CA ALA A 446 27.23 11.03 10.01
C ALA A 446 27.16 10.74 11.52
N SER A 447 25.95 10.53 12.04
CA SER A 447 25.69 10.52 13.49
C SER A 447 25.34 9.14 14.04
N PHE A 448 24.97 8.20 13.16
CA PHE A 448 24.56 6.83 13.40
C PHE A 448 25.24 5.90 12.41
N GLY A 449 26.10 5.02 12.90
CA GLY A 449 26.52 3.85 12.14
C GLY A 449 25.45 2.76 12.25
N ARG A 450 25.14 2.07 11.14
CA ARG A 450 24.44 0.77 11.23
C ARG A 450 25.47 -0.32 11.49
N GLU A 451 25.50 -0.84 12.71
CA GLU A 451 26.34 -1.98 13.09
C GLU A 451 25.43 -3.20 13.31
N GLY A 452 25.55 -4.22 12.45
CA GLY A 452 24.70 -5.41 12.54
C GLY A 452 23.21 -5.19 12.23
N GLY A 453 22.84 -4.10 11.54
CA GLY A 453 21.45 -3.76 11.22
C GLY A 453 20.77 -2.85 12.25
N GLU A 454 21.41 -2.60 13.40
CA GLU A 454 20.94 -1.65 14.42
C GLU A 454 21.64 -0.29 14.27
N LEU A 455 20.88 0.80 14.43
CA LEU A 455 21.42 2.16 14.48
C LEU A 455 22.10 2.39 15.84
N LYS A 456 23.40 2.68 15.85
CA LYS A 456 24.15 3.05 17.06
C LYS A 456 24.87 4.38 16.87
N GLY A 457 24.59 5.35 17.75
CA GLY A 457 25.19 6.69 17.71
C GLY A 457 24.60 7.64 18.76
N SER A 458 25.39 8.63 19.19
CA SER A 458 24.92 9.76 20.02
C SER A 458 24.66 10.95 19.11
N THR A 459 23.43 11.43 19.09
CA THR A 459 23.00 12.55 18.26
C THR A 459 23.15 13.88 18.98
N LEU A 460 23.72 14.86 18.28
CA LEU A 460 23.78 16.24 18.72
C LEU A 460 22.74 17.06 17.88
N PRO A 461 22.03 18.03 18.48
CA PRO A 461 21.13 18.94 17.78
C PRO A 461 21.83 19.71 16.63
N LEU A 462 21.10 20.09 15.58
CA LEU A 462 21.65 20.94 14.49
C LEU A 462 22.10 22.32 14.99
N SER A 463 21.44 22.87 16.01
CA SER A 463 21.83 24.11 16.68
C SER A 463 23.23 24.04 17.29
N GLU A 464 23.64 22.85 17.74
CA GLU A 464 24.98 22.57 18.26
C GLU A 464 25.99 22.28 17.13
N ARG A 465 25.55 22.29 15.88
CA ARG A 465 26.37 22.19 14.67
C ARG A 465 26.18 23.42 13.76
N PRO A 466 26.44 24.65 14.26
CA PRO A 466 26.16 25.89 13.52
C PRO A 466 26.89 25.96 12.17
N TYR A 467 27.96 25.19 12.01
CA TYR A 467 28.81 25.15 10.83
C TYR A 467 28.24 24.31 9.67
N ILE A 468 27.17 23.53 9.87
CA ILE A 468 26.60 22.68 8.81
C ILE A 468 26.08 23.52 7.64
N ILE A 469 25.47 24.67 7.91
CA ILE A 469 25.02 25.58 6.84
C ILE A 469 26.22 26.02 6.00
N ASP A 470 27.29 26.48 6.64
CA ASP A 470 28.47 26.94 5.92
C ASP A 470 29.16 25.77 5.20
N PHE A 471 29.21 24.58 5.79
CA PHE A 471 29.73 23.38 5.16
C PHE A 471 29.00 23.05 3.85
N VAL A 472 27.67 23.04 3.87
CA VAL A 472 26.87 22.69 2.67
C VAL A 472 26.85 23.83 1.65
N ARG A 473 26.78 25.10 2.07
CA ARG A 473 26.88 26.28 1.18
C ARG A 473 28.17 26.26 0.36
N ASN A 474 29.26 25.81 0.96
CA ASN A 474 30.55 25.72 0.31
C ASN A 474 30.70 24.46 -0.56
N LYS A 475 29.62 23.69 -0.79
CA LYS A 475 29.58 22.52 -1.69
C LYS A 475 30.64 21.46 -1.37
N ILE A 476 31.02 21.33 -0.09
CA ILE A 476 31.97 20.31 0.36
C ILE A 476 31.28 18.93 0.22
N PRO A 477 31.97 17.87 -0.24
CA PRO A 477 31.39 16.53 -0.37
C PRO A 477 30.77 16.04 0.93
N TRP A 478 29.71 15.25 0.77
CA TRP A 478 28.84 14.84 1.86
C TRP A 478 29.43 13.64 2.58
N VAL A 479 30.56 13.91 3.22
CA VAL A 479 31.43 12.97 3.93
C VAL A 479 31.50 13.39 5.40
N LEU A 480 31.18 12.47 6.31
CA LEU A 480 31.13 12.75 7.74
C LEU A 480 32.45 13.29 8.30
N SER A 481 33.57 12.63 7.98
CA SER A 481 34.88 13.00 8.50
C SER A 481 35.27 14.42 8.08
N LEU A 482 34.85 14.86 6.89
CA LEU A 482 35.00 16.24 6.44
C LEU A 482 34.17 17.17 7.30
N LEU A 483 32.90 16.89 7.54
CA LEU A 483 32.05 17.74 8.39
C LEU A 483 32.61 17.87 9.82
N GLN A 484 33.11 16.78 10.39
CA GLN A 484 33.75 16.79 11.71
C GLN A 484 35.01 17.66 11.72
N THR A 485 35.86 17.52 10.69
CA THR A 485 37.07 18.32 10.53
C THR A 485 36.74 19.81 10.37
N PHE A 486 35.75 20.11 9.51
CA PHE A 486 35.25 21.46 9.31
C PHE A 486 34.78 22.07 10.63
N SER A 487 33.90 21.37 11.33
CA SER A 487 33.34 21.80 12.61
C SER A 487 34.43 22.07 13.65
N HIS A 488 35.37 21.12 13.82
CA HIS A 488 36.46 21.26 14.79
C HIS A 488 37.34 22.48 14.54
N ARG A 489 37.63 22.79 13.27
CA ARG A 489 38.47 23.93 12.91
C ARG A 489 37.77 25.25 13.09
N VAL A 490 36.49 25.33 12.73
CA VAL A 490 35.72 26.55 13.01
C VAL A 490 35.56 26.75 14.52
N GLU A 491 35.36 25.68 15.30
CA GLU A 491 35.37 25.74 16.78
C GLU A 491 36.71 26.21 17.35
N ALA A 492 37.82 25.89 16.69
CA ALA A 492 39.17 26.36 17.06
C ALA A 492 39.43 27.84 16.72
N GLY A 493 38.47 28.52 16.07
CA GLY A 493 38.53 29.95 15.75
C GLY A 493 38.90 30.28 14.30
N ASP A 494 39.01 29.29 13.42
CA ASP A 494 39.19 29.52 11.99
C ASP A 494 37.88 30.04 11.36
N SER A 495 37.97 30.88 10.32
CA SER A 495 36.77 31.34 9.56
C SER A 495 36.16 30.18 8.78
N PRO A 496 34.83 29.97 8.78
CA PRO A 496 34.17 28.94 7.98
C PRO A 496 34.59 28.96 6.50
N GLU A 497 34.69 30.14 5.89
CA GLU A 497 35.10 30.30 4.49
C GLU A 497 36.55 29.89 4.26
N ALA A 498 37.46 30.20 5.19
CA ALA A 498 38.87 29.82 5.08
C ALA A 498 39.04 28.31 5.22
N VAL A 499 38.36 27.69 6.19
CA VAL A 499 38.34 26.23 6.37
C VAL A 499 37.73 25.57 5.14
N ALA A 500 36.62 26.10 4.62
CA ALA A 500 35.98 25.59 3.42
C ALA A 500 36.90 25.64 2.22
N GLN A 501 37.57 26.76 1.97
CA GLN A 501 38.51 26.90 0.84
C GLN A 501 39.67 25.90 0.95
N GLU A 502 40.24 25.72 2.12
CA GLU A 502 41.32 24.75 2.33
C GLU A 502 40.81 23.31 2.14
N MET A 503 39.63 23.00 2.67
CA MET A 503 39.01 21.70 2.51
C MET A 503 38.61 21.41 1.08
N ILE A 504 38.07 22.39 0.34
CA ILE A 504 37.76 22.26 -1.09
C ILE A 504 39.05 21.98 -1.87
N ALA A 505 40.16 22.62 -1.53
CA ALA A 505 41.45 22.32 -2.16
C ALA A 505 41.90 20.88 -1.87
N ALA A 506 41.80 20.41 -0.62
CA ALA A 506 42.15 19.04 -0.24
C ALA A 506 41.19 17.99 -0.83
N VAL A 507 39.91 18.33 -0.93
CA VAL A 507 38.86 17.54 -1.57
C VAL A 507 39.11 17.44 -3.07
N GLY A 508 39.51 18.54 -3.70
CA GLY A 508 39.79 18.60 -5.14
C GLY A 508 40.88 17.61 -5.52
N GLU A 509 41.91 17.45 -4.69
CA GLU A 509 42.93 16.40 -4.86
C GLU A 509 42.29 15.01 -4.85
N LYS A 510 41.45 14.69 -3.86
CA LYS A 510 40.76 13.38 -3.78
C LYS A 510 39.78 13.15 -4.93
N ILE A 511 39.07 14.18 -5.36
CA ILE A 511 38.18 14.11 -6.52
C ILE A 511 39.01 13.79 -7.76
N HIS A 512 40.15 14.46 -7.97
CA HIS A 512 41.05 14.16 -9.08
C HIS A 512 41.70 12.77 -8.98
N THR A 513 42.00 12.28 -7.77
CA THR A 513 42.46 10.89 -7.57
C THR A 513 41.38 9.90 -8.01
N ILE A 514 40.12 10.11 -7.60
CA ILE A 514 38.99 9.27 -8.04
C ILE A 514 38.78 9.42 -9.54
N GLU A 515 38.78 10.63 -10.12
CA GLU A 515 38.72 10.86 -11.57
C GLU A 515 39.85 10.11 -12.31
N GLY A 516 41.03 10.02 -11.68
CA GLY A 516 42.16 9.21 -12.08
C GLY A 516 41.94 7.69 -12.00
N GLY A 517 40.84 7.26 -11.38
CA GLY A 517 40.56 5.85 -11.07
C GLY A 517 41.43 5.27 -9.96
N GLU A 518 42.21 6.11 -9.30
CA GLU A 518 43.07 5.72 -8.20
C GLU A 518 42.27 5.79 -6.89
N TRP A 519 42.48 4.80 -6.02
CA TRP A 519 42.07 4.90 -4.62
C TRP A 519 42.93 3.97 -3.77
N ASP A 520 43.60 4.54 -2.77
CA ASP A 520 44.71 3.91 -2.04
C ASP A 520 44.34 2.65 -1.22
N ASN A 521 43.04 2.35 -1.06
CA ASN A 521 42.57 1.22 -0.27
C ASN A 521 41.86 0.17 -1.13
N GLU A 522 42.23 -1.11 -0.94
CA GLU A 522 41.50 -2.26 -1.51
C GLU A 522 40.03 -2.32 -1.09
N PHE A 523 39.64 -1.60 -0.03
CA PHE A 523 38.25 -1.45 0.39
C PHE A 523 37.95 0.02 0.66
N LEU A 524 36.88 0.54 0.05
CA LEU A 524 36.43 1.89 0.34
C LEU A 524 35.92 1.97 1.78
N THR A 525 36.52 2.88 2.56
CA THR A 525 35.95 3.34 3.83
C THR A 525 34.63 4.08 3.56
N GLU A 526 33.85 4.36 4.60
CA GLU A 526 32.66 5.21 4.48
C GLU A 526 32.98 6.58 3.86
N GLU A 527 34.14 7.14 4.23
CA GLU A 527 34.66 8.34 3.60
C GLU A 527 34.88 8.16 2.09
N GLY A 528 35.52 7.05 1.68
CA GLY A 528 35.73 6.76 0.26
C GLY A 528 34.44 6.59 -0.52
N ILE A 529 33.43 5.92 0.04
CA ILE A 529 32.11 5.81 -0.58
C ILE A 529 31.43 7.18 -0.68
N GLY A 530 31.55 8.04 0.34
CA GLY A 530 31.04 9.40 0.30
C GLY A 530 31.66 10.23 -0.81
N PHE A 531 32.98 10.14 -1.02
CA PHE A 531 33.65 10.79 -2.15
C PHE A 531 33.25 10.20 -3.50
N VAL A 532 33.21 8.87 -3.63
CA VAL A 532 32.82 8.23 -4.90
C VAL A 532 31.37 8.55 -5.27
N THR A 533 30.44 8.61 -4.31
CA THR A 533 29.06 9.05 -4.60
C THR A 533 28.94 10.52 -4.93
N HIS A 534 29.86 11.36 -4.45
CA HIS A 534 29.94 12.76 -4.86
C HIS A 534 30.47 12.88 -6.30
N VAL A 535 31.53 12.15 -6.65
CA VAL A 535 32.11 12.13 -8.00
C VAL A 535 31.17 11.47 -9.01
N PHE A 536 30.46 10.42 -8.61
CA PHE A 536 29.46 9.73 -9.42
C PHE A 536 28.09 9.86 -8.76
N PRO A 537 27.37 10.99 -8.94
CA PRO A 537 26.06 11.17 -8.35
C PRO A 537 25.12 10.02 -8.75
N PRO A 538 24.45 9.35 -7.81
CA PRO A 538 23.61 8.20 -8.11
C PRO A 538 22.42 8.60 -8.98
N ALA A 539 22.04 7.72 -9.91
CA ALA A 539 20.72 7.80 -10.53
C ALA A 539 19.63 7.62 -9.47
N VAL A 540 18.44 8.09 -9.81
CA VAL A 540 17.26 8.04 -8.95
C VAL A 540 17.01 6.58 -8.50
N GLY A 541 17.07 6.35 -7.19
CA GLY A 541 16.79 5.04 -6.59
C GLY A 541 18.01 4.18 -6.26
N VAL A 542 19.23 4.68 -6.48
CA VAL A 542 20.46 3.94 -6.16
C VAL A 542 21.03 4.35 -4.80
N SER A 543 21.37 3.35 -3.99
CA SER A 543 21.92 3.50 -2.64
C SER A 543 23.47 3.50 -2.60
N ARG A 544 24.06 4.09 -1.54
CA ARG A 544 25.50 3.94 -1.23
C ARG A 544 25.93 2.48 -1.03
N HIS A 545 24.99 1.62 -0.61
CA HIS A 545 25.26 0.20 -0.43
C HIS A 545 25.51 -0.51 -1.77
N GLU A 546 24.75 -0.16 -2.82
CA GLU A 546 24.98 -0.69 -4.16
C GLU A 546 26.33 -0.26 -4.73
N TYR A 547 26.73 1.00 -4.50
CA TYR A 547 28.07 1.49 -4.85
C TYR A 547 29.16 0.67 -4.16
N ARG A 548 29.01 0.46 -2.85
CA ARG A 548 29.93 -0.36 -2.06
C ARG A 548 29.99 -1.79 -2.60
N GLY A 549 28.84 -2.40 -2.87
CA GLY A 549 28.72 -3.76 -3.40
C GLY A 549 29.46 -3.91 -4.73
N LEU A 550 29.24 -3.01 -5.69
CA LEU A 550 29.92 -3.06 -6.99
C LEU A 550 31.43 -2.89 -6.85
N ILE A 551 31.89 -1.90 -6.08
CA ILE A 551 33.32 -1.64 -5.93
C ILE A 551 33.99 -2.79 -5.18
N GLN A 552 33.35 -3.35 -4.15
CA GLN A 552 33.90 -4.48 -3.41
C GLN A 552 33.99 -5.75 -4.25
N THR A 553 32.98 -6.04 -5.08
CA THR A 553 32.90 -7.30 -5.85
C THR A 553 33.63 -7.27 -7.18
N ARG A 554 33.96 -6.09 -7.71
CA ARG A 554 34.67 -5.94 -8.98
C ARG A 554 36.16 -5.72 -8.77
N GLU A 555 36.95 -6.37 -9.61
CA GLU A 555 38.37 -6.06 -9.77
C GLU A 555 38.54 -4.90 -10.75
N GLY A 556 39.55 -4.08 -10.53
CA GLY A 556 40.03 -3.11 -11.51
C GLY A 556 40.71 -3.85 -12.65
N ARG A 557 40.38 -3.49 -13.88
CA ARG A 557 40.85 -4.16 -15.10
C ARG A 557 41.32 -3.15 -16.13
N GLN A 558 41.97 -2.08 -15.69
CA GLN A 558 42.43 -1.01 -16.58
C GLN A 558 43.38 -1.53 -17.66
N ASP A 559 44.14 -2.60 -17.39
CA ASP A 559 44.99 -3.28 -18.37
C ASP A 559 44.22 -3.89 -19.56
N ASP A 560 42.91 -4.13 -19.42
CA ASP A 560 42.06 -4.55 -20.54
C ASP A 560 41.75 -3.38 -21.50
N VAL A 561 41.90 -2.12 -21.06
CA VAL A 561 41.66 -0.94 -21.90
C VAL A 561 42.76 -0.86 -22.96
N PRO A 562 42.44 -0.84 -24.27
CA PRO A 562 43.42 -0.75 -25.34
C PRO A 562 44.42 0.40 -25.14
N LEU A 563 45.71 0.11 -25.22
CA LEU A 563 46.79 1.11 -25.10
C LEU A 563 46.70 2.20 -26.18
N GLU A 564 46.12 1.85 -27.34
CA GLU A 564 45.79 2.78 -28.42
C GLU A 564 44.92 3.95 -27.93
N TRP A 565 44.06 3.73 -26.95
CA TRP A 565 43.15 4.74 -26.42
C TRP A 565 43.78 5.70 -25.40
N GLU A 566 45.04 5.50 -25.03
CA GLU A 566 45.73 6.36 -24.06
C GLU A 566 45.78 7.82 -24.52
N SER A 567 45.92 8.05 -25.83
CA SER A 567 45.90 9.39 -26.43
C SER A 567 44.56 10.13 -26.34
N PHE A 568 43.49 9.44 -25.96
CA PHE A 568 42.14 9.98 -25.82
C PHE A 568 41.75 10.29 -24.37
N GLN A 569 42.58 9.91 -23.39
CA GLN A 569 42.32 10.20 -21.98
C GLN A 569 42.34 11.72 -21.72
N GLY A 570 41.27 12.24 -21.12
CA GLY A 570 41.14 13.66 -20.80
C GLY A 570 40.75 14.55 -21.98
N LYS A 571 40.37 13.98 -23.13
CA LYS A 571 39.96 14.79 -24.27
C LYS A 571 38.72 15.62 -23.95
N GLU A 572 38.76 16.90 -24.28
CA GLU A 572 37.70 17.85 -23.93
C GLU A 572 36.62 18.01 -25.02
N ALA A 573 35.38 18.24 -24.59
CA ALA A 573 34.30 18.83 -25.38
C ALA A 573 33.71 20.03 -24.62
N ARG A 574 33.24 21.03 -25.37
CA ARG A 574 32.71 22.28 -24.81
C ARG A 574 31.31 22.53 -25.31
N PHE A 575 30.43 22.94 -24.41
CA PHE A 575 29.03 23.18 -24.72
C PHE A 575 28.59 24.54 -24.18
N ALA A 576 27.88 25.31 -25.00
CA ALA A 576 27.23 26.51 -24.52
C ALA A 576 26.12 26.16 -23.52
N LEU A 577 26.07 26.88 -22.40
CA LEU A 577 24.97 26.76 -21.44
C LEU A 577 23.68 27.36 -22.01
N GLY A 578 22.54 26.80 -21.62
CA GLY A 578 21.23 27.26 -22.03
C GLY A 578 20.12 26.79 -21.10
N LYS A 579 18.88 26.92 -21.55
CA LYS A 579 17.68 26.54 -20.80
C LYS A 579 16.61 25.96 -21.73
N TRP A 580 15.63 25.28 -21.14
CA TRP A 580 14.47 24.79 -21.87
C TRP A 580 13.33 25.82 -21.82
N ASP A 581 12.88 26.27 -23.00
CA ASP A 581 11.72 27.14 -23.15
C ASP A 581 10.64 26.43 -23.97
N ILE A 582 9.38 26.72 -23.69
CA ILE A 582 8.27 26.27 -24.54
C ILE A 582 8.33 27.02 -25.88
N ASN A 583 8.04 26.31 -26.98
CA ASN A 583 7.96 26.91 -28.31
C ASN A 583 6.99 28.10 -28.32
N GLU A 584 7.32 29.11 -29.12
CA GLU A 584 6.50 30.32 -29.21
C GLU A 584 5.07 29.98 -29.65
N GLY A 585 4.09 30.39 -28.85
CA GLY A 585 2.67 30.14 -29.10
C GLY A 585 2.13 28.81 -28.56
N GLU A 586 2.99 27.91 -28.06
CA GLU A 586 2.55 26.68 -27.40
C GLU A 586 2.34 26.90 -25.89
N LYS A 587 1.53 26.04 -25.27
CA LYS A 587 1.31 25.98 -23.82
C LYS A 587 1.46 24.55 -23.35
N PHE A 588 2.13 24.37 -22.21
CA PHE A 588 2.22 23.09 -21.53
C PHE A 588 0.87 22.71 -20.90
N SER A 589 0.48 21.45 -21.06
CA SER A 589 -0.73 20.88 -20.47
C SER A 589 -0.33 19.87 -19.40
N ASP A 590 -0.86 20.06 -18.19
CA ASP A 590 -0.75 19.14 -17.05
C ASP A 590 -1.70 17.93 -17.16
N LYS A 591 -2.78 18.06 -17.94
CA LYS A 591 -3.79 17.01 -18.11
C LYS A 591 -3.26 15.57 -18.33
N PRO A 592 -2.28 15.30 -19.23
CA PRO A 592 -1.77 13.93 -19.40
C PRO A 592 -1.10 13.35 -18.14
N TRP A 593 -0.75 14.20 -17.17
CA TRP A 593 -0.01 13.85 -15.96
C TRP A 593 -0.90 13.65 -14.74
N GLU A 594 -2.18 14.02 -14.79
CA GLU A 594 -3.11 14.03 -13.65
C GLU A 594 -3.17 12.67 -12.93
N LEU A 595 -3.39 11.57 -13.67
CA LEU A 595 -3.46 10.23 -13.10
C LEU A 595 -2.17 9.86 -12.35
N MET A 596 -1.02 10.14 -12.96
CA MET A 596 0.27 9.88 -12.36
C MET A 596 0.50 10.74 -11.11
N ALA A 597 0.18 12.02 -11.20
CA ALA A 597 0.31 12.98 -10.11
C ALA A 597 -0.56 12.58 -8.91
N ASP A 598 -1.78 12.10 -9.15
CA ASP A 598 -2.70 11.61 -8.14
C ASP A 598 -2.17 10.36 -7.44
N VAL A 599 -1.66 9.39 -8.21
CA VAL A 599 -1.01 8.19 -7.67
C VAL A 599 0.21 8.56 -6.82
N VAL A 600 1.08 9.42 -7.34
CA VAL A 600 2.28 9.88 -6.62
C VAL A 600 1.89 10.57 -5.33
N ARG A 601 0.87 11.42 -5.35
CA ARG A 601 0.34 12.12 -4.16
C ARG A 601 -0.17 11.13 -3.12
N GLU A 602 -0.99 10.16 -3.54
CA GLU A 602 -1.58 9.16 -2.66
C GLU A 602 -0.51 8.27 -2.00
N VAL A 603 0.40 7.69 -2.80
CA VAL A 603 1.43 6.78 -2.30
C VAL A 603 2.43 7.52 -1.41
N ASN A 604 2.79 8.78 -1.74
CA ASN A 604 3.71 9.58 -0.92
C ASN A 604 3.15 9.88 0.49
N GLN A 605 1.84 9.75 0.71
CA GLN A 605 1.15 9.95 1.99
C GLN A 605 1.02 8.67 2.82
N LYS A 606 1.33 7.49 2.27
CA LYS A 606 1.18 6.19 2.93
C LYS A 606 2.54 5.64 3.40
N LYS A 607 2.54 4.87 4.48
CA LYS A 607 3.72 4.12 4.94
C LYS A 607 3.91 2.87 4.08
N ILE A 608 5.14 2.59 3.65
CA ILE A 608 5.46 1.43 2.83
C ILE A 608 6.22 0.43 3.70
N VAL A 609 5.73 -0.82 3.78
CA VAL A 609 6.30 -1.87 4.64
C VAL A 609 6.70 -3.09 3.81
N GLY A 610 7.82 -3.72 4.17
CA GLY A 610 8.34 -4.93 3.51
C GLY A 610 8.06 -6.21 4.31
N ASP A 611 8.65 -7.32 3.84
CA ASP A 611 8.55 -8.62 4.52
C ASP A 611 9.11 -8.56 5.95
N GLY A 612 8.24 -8.78 6.95
CA GLY A 612 8.63 -8.93 8.36
C GLY A 612 8.04 -7.93 9.35
N ASP A 613 7.40 -6.85 8.87
CA ASP A 613 6.87 -5.77 9.74
C ASP A 613 5.36 -5.86 10.01
N GLY A 614 4.68 -6.88 9.49
CA GLY A 614 3.22 -6.92 9.36
C GLY A 614 2.53 -8.07 10.11
N GLU A 615 2.65 -8.17 11.43
CA GLU A 615 1.65 -8.91 12.21
C GLU A 615 0.39 -8.04 12.42
N GLY A 616 -0.54 -8.10 11.47
CA GLY A 616 -1.95 -8.26 11.83
C GLY A 616 -2.86 -7.05 12.03
N ASN A 617 -2.59 -5.87 11.44
CA ASN A 617 -3.63 -4.83 11.36
C ASN A 617 -3.69 -4.20 9.97
N ALA A 618 -4.83 -4.41 9.28
CA ALA A 618 -5.18 -3.84 7.98
C ALA A 618 -5.44 -2.32 8.10
N ASN A 619 -4.40 -1.56 8.44
CA ASN A 619 -4.50 -0.11 8.60
C ASN A 619 -4.49 0.53 7.21
N GLN A 620 -5.47 1.36 6.88
CA GLN A 620 -5.67 1.96 5.54
C GLN A 620 -4.50 2.87 5.09
N ASN A 621 -3.58 3.20 6.01
CA ASN A 621 -2.42 4.06 5.79
C ASN A 621 -1.13 3.31 5.43
N VAL A 622 -1.19 1.99 5.25
CA VAL A 622 -0.02 1.15 4.94
C VAL A 622 -0.18 0.51 3.56
N ILE A 623 0.86 0.59 2.73
CA ILE A 623 0.99 -0.22 1.52
C ILE A 623 2.04 -1.30 1.80
N ASP A 624 1.58 -2.55 1.86
CA ASP A 624 2.43 -3.72 1.99
C ASP A 624 2.98 -4.10 0.60
N VAL A 625 4.30 -4.17 0.51
CA VAL A 625 5.05 -4.53 -0.70
C VAL A 625 5.98 -5.72 -0.43
N GLY A 626 5.62 -6.57 0.53
CA GLY A 626 6.27 -7.86 0.77
C GLY A 626 6.26 -8.78 -0.45
N SER A 627 7.06 -9.84 -0.39
CA SER A 627 7.28 -10.79 -1.48
C SER A 627 5.98 -11.37 -2.03
N ALA A 628 4.99 -11.63 -1.17
CA ALA A 628 3.69 -12.14 -1.59
C ALA A 628 2.92 -11.10 -2.45
N GLN A 629 2.98 -9.83 -2.08
CA GLN A 629 2.33 -8.73 -2.79
C GLN A 629 3.07 -8.41 -4.09
N VAL A 630 4.39 -8.54 -4.15
CA VAL A 630 5.16 -8.42 -5.41
C VAL A 630 4.74 -9.51 -6.41
N VAL A 631 4.54 -10.75 -5.95
CA VAL A 631 4.04 -11.86 -6.77
C VAL A 631 2.61 -11.60 -7.24
N GLU A 632 1.74 -11.16 -6.33
CA GLU A 632 0.35 -10.81 -6.63
C GLU A 632 0.26 -9.65 -7.64
N PHE A 633 1.14 -8.67 -7.51
CA PHE A 633 1.26 -7.58 -8.47
C PHE A 633 1.69 -8.11 -9.84
N GLY A 634 2.69 -8.99 -9.92
CA GLY A 634 3.07 -9.66 -11.17
C GLY A 634 1.90 -10.37 -11.85
N ARG A 635 1.02 -11.01 -11.06
CA ARG A 635 -0.22 -11.63 -11.54
C ARG A 635 -1.21 -10.59 -12.10
N LYS A 636 -1.46 -9.50 -11.38
CA LYS A 636 -2.36 -8.41 -11.82
C LYS A 636 -1.86 -7.71 -13.09
N LEU A 637 -0.55 -7.55 -13.24
CA LEU A 637 0.06 -6.98 -14.45
C LEU A 637 -0.27 -7.79 -15.71
N LEU A 638 -0.34 -9.12 -15.61
CA LEU A 638 -0.81 -9.96 -16.71
C LEU A 638 -2.31 -9.80 -16.97
N GLU A 639 -3.13 -9.56 -15.94
CA GLU A 639 -4.55 -9.29 -16.12
C GLU A 639 -4.81 -8.02 -16.95
N ILE A 640 -3.97 -6.99 -16.81
CA ILE A 640 -4.03 -5.75 -17.63
C ILE A 640 -3.81 -6.04 -19.11
N LEU A 641 -3.07 -7.10 -19.45
CA LEU A 641 -2.92 -7.49 -20.85
C LEU A 641 -4.24 -8.02 -21.42
N VAL A 642 -5.03 -8.73 -20.62
CA VAL A 642 -6.28 -9.39 -21.03
C VAL A 642 -7.47 -8.42 -20.93
N LYS A 643 -7.57 -7.67 -19.82
CA LYS A 643 -8.71 -6.82 -19.48
C LYS A 643 -8.35 -5.35 -19.73
N LYS A 644 -9.22 -4.63 -20.44
CA LYS A 644 -9.13 -3.17 -20.54
C LYS A 644 -9.96 -2.55 -19.40
N ASP A 645 -9.36 -2.46 -18.23
CA ASP A 645 -9.98 -1.91 -17.02
C ASP A 645 -9.14 -0.77 -16.47
N ALA A 646 -9.74 0.41 -16.34
CA ALA A 646 -9.07 1.60 -15.81
C ALA A 646 -8.72 1.44 -14.32
N ALA A 647 -9.50 0.68 -13.55
CA ALA A 647 -9.21 0.43 -12.14
C ALA A 647 -7.92 -0.39 -11.96
N LEU A 648 -7.66 -1.34 -12.87
CA LEU A 648 -6.42 -2.11 -12.88
C LEU A 648 -5.21 -1.25 -13.27
N GLN A 649 -5.40 -0.24 -14.12
CA GLN A 649 -4.32 0.70 -14.48
C GLN A 649 -3.93 1.58 -13.29
N ASP A 650 -4.92 2.16 -12.60
CA ASP A 650 -4.70 2.95 -11.37
C ASP A 650 -4.02 2.12 -10.29
N GLU A 651 -4.54 0.91 -10.03
CA GLU A 651 -3.96 0.00 -9.06
C GLU A 651 -2.51 -0.37 -9.41
N ALA A 652 -2.21 -0.60 -10.69
CA ALA A 652 -0.87 -0.95 -11.11
C ALA A 652 0.12 0.22 -11.05
N LEU A 653 -0.33 1.44 -11.33
CA LEU A 653 0.48 2.64 -11.09
C LEU A 653 0.76 2.81 -9.61
N ARG A 654 -0.27 2.71 -8.77
CA ARG A 654 -0.17 2.83 -7.31
C ARG A 654 0.79 1.82 -6.71
N PHE A 655 0.61 0.55 -7.03
CA PHE A 655 1.46 -0.50 -6.50
C PHE A 655 2.88 -0.45 -7.11
N GLY A 656 3.00 -0.16 -8.40
CA GLY A 656 4.28 0.02 -9.07
C GLY A 656 5.11 1.16 -8.47
N TYR A 657 4.48 2.28 -8.14
CA TYR A 657 5.16 3.41 -7.50
C TYR A 657 5.49 3.13 -6.03
N ALA A 658 4.62 2.45 -5.28
CA ALA A 658 4.95 2.01 -3.93
C ALA A 658 6.16 1.07 -3.91
N LEU A 659 6.21 0.11 -4.84
CA LEU A 659 7.35 -0.81 -4.97
C LEU A 659 8.64 -0.09 -5.40
N HIS A 660 8.55 0.94 -6.24
CA HIS A 660 9.67 1.83 -6.56
C HIS A 660 10.25 2.47 -5.29
N LEU A 661 9.42 3.08 -4.44
CA LEU A 661 9.88 3.69 -3.20
C LEU A 661 10.44 2.66 -2.21
N ALA A 662 9.83 1.48 -2.12
CA ALA A 662 10.29 0.38 -1.26
C ALA A 662 11.70 -0.10 -1.60
N ARG A 663 12.06 -0.03 -2.88
CA ARG A 663 13.40 -0.39 -3.39
C ARG A 663 14.41 0.76 -3.28
N GLY A 664 14.09 1.82 -2.54
CA GLY A 664 14.95 2.99 -2.38
C GLY A 664 14.76 4.06 -3.45
N GLY A 665 13.77 3.90 -4.33
CA GLY A 665 13.38 4.89 -5.33
C GLY A 665 13.10 6.26 -4.72
N MET A 666 13.49 7.32 -5.42
CA MET A 666 13.20 8.68 -4.96
C MET A 666 11.71 9.00 -5.09
N LYS A 667 11.19 9.77 -4.14
CA LYS A 667 9.85 10.36 -4.24
C LYS A 667 9.79 11.34 -5.41
N LEU A 668 8.82 11.14 -6.28
CA LEU A 668 8.46 12.05 -7.36
C LEU A 668 7.60 13.19 -6.83
N ILE A 669 7.67 14.34 -7.51
CA ILE A 669 6.82 15.50 -7.22
C ILE A 669 5.44 15.25 -7.87
N PRO A 670 4.32 15.41 -7.13
CA PRO A 670 2.98 15.14 -7.64
C PRO A 670 2.43 16.29 -8.52
N ALA A 671 3.30 16.90 -9.33
CA ALA A 671 2.98 17.96 -10.28
C ALA A 671 4.03 17.99 -11.40
N ALA A 672 3.60 18.30 -12.62
CA ALA A 672 4.45 18.55 -13.78
C ALA A 672 4.34 20.03 -14.15
N SER A 673 4.84 20.93 -13.31
CA SER A 673 4.78 22.37 -13.58
C SER A 673 5.94 22.86 -14.46
N GLU A 674 7.07 22.17 -14.37
CA GLU A 674 8.29 22.42 -15.14
C GLU A 674 8.69 21.20 -15.98
N ARG A 675 9.55 21.41 -16.98
CA ARG A 675 10.01 20.33 -17.87
C ARG A 675 10.67 19.20 -17.09
N GLU A 676 11.46 19.54 -16.08
CA GLU A 676 12.24 18.61 -15.28
C GLU A 676 11.32 17.65 -14.51
N GLU A 677 10.24 18.19 -13.94
CA GLU A 677 9.22 17.41 -13.23
C GLU A 677 8.47 16.50 -14.21
N ALA A 678 8.10 17.04 -15.38
CA ALA A 678 7.47 16.28 -16.45
C ALA A 678 8.37 15.14 -16.96
N VAL A 679 9.65 15.40 -17.18
CA VAL A 679 10.62 14.38 -17.61
C VAL A 679 10.76 13.30 -16.54
N ALA A 680 10.91 13.66 -15.26
CA ALA A 680 11.04 12.69 -14.19
C ALA A 680 9.81 11.78 -14.05
N LEU A 681 8.61 12.36 -14.14
CA LEU A 681 7.36 11.59 -14.15
C LEU A 681 7.28 10.68 -15.39
N PHE A 682 7.70 11.17 -16.56
CA PHE A 682 7.66 10.41 -17.80
C PHE A 682 8.62 9.23 -17.78
N GLU A 683 9.86 9.46 -17.39
CA GLU A 683 10.90 8.44 -17.27
C GLU A 683 10.51 7.37 -16.28
N TRP A 684 9.98 7.76 -15.11
CA TRP A 684 9.45 6.78 -14.18
C TRP A 684 8.29 6.00 -14.79
N SER A 685 7.32 6.68 -15.40
CA SER A 685 6.14 6.04 -15.98
C SER A 685 6.45 5.07 -17.13
N LYS A 686 7.60 5.25 -17.78
CA LYS A 686 8.03 4.48 -18.94
C LYS A 686 9.07 3.43 -18.58
N ASP A 687 10.22 3.87 -18.08
CA ASP A 687 11.38 3.01 -17.81
C ASP A 687 11.32 2.46 -16.38
N GLY A 688 11.05 3.29 -15.37
CA GLY A 688 10.93 2.85 -13.98
C GLY A 688 9.81 1.82 -13.79
N LEU A 689 8.62 2.10 -14.30
CA LEU A 689 7.46 1.21 -14.25
C LEU A 689 7.71 -0.08 -15.03
N ARG A 690 8.43 -0.03 -16.16
CA ARG A 690 8.83 -1.23 -16.91
C ARG A 690 9.75 -2.11 -16.06
N ASP A 691 10.76 -1.54 -15.42
CA ASP A 691 11.74 -2.30 -14.64
C ASP A 691 11.09 -2.89 -13.36
N ILE A 692 10.16 -2.15 -12.75
CA ILE A 692 9.32 -2.63 -11.65
C ILE A 692 8.39 -3.77 -12.11
N ALA A 693 7.76 -3.63 -13.27
CA ALA A 693 6.92 -4.67 -13.85
C ALA A 693 7.73 -5.94 -14.17
N ASP A 694 8.94 -5.80 -14.70
CA ASP A 694 9.83 -6.93 -15.00
C ASP A 694 10.23 -7.70 -13.74
N ALA A 695 10.56 -6.99 -12.66
CA ALA A 695 10.86 -7.59 -11.36
C ALA A 695 9.65 -8.36 -10.79
N ALA A 696 8.45 -7.76 -10.86
CA ALA A 696 7.22 -8.39 -10.37
C ALA A 696 6.82 -9.63 -11.20
N LEU A 697 6.93 -9.55 -12.54
CA LEU A 697 6.68 -10.68 -13.44
C LEU A 697 7.69 -11.80 -13.23
N THR A 698 8.97 -11.47 -13.01
CA THR A 698 10.00 -12.45 -12.70
C THR A 698 9.69 -13.17 -11.39
N ALA A 699 9.33 -12.43 -10.33
CA ALA A 699 8.90 -12.99 -9.06
C ALA A 699 7.70 -13.94 -9.24
N TYR A 700 6.67 -13.52 -9.98
CA TYR A 700 5.50 -14.36 -10.25
C TYR A 700 5.88 -15.64 -11.02
N SER A 701 6.68 -15.52 -12.08
CA SER A 701 7.11 -16.67 -12.89
C SER A 701 7.96 -17.68 -12.12
N THR A 702 8.69 -17.22 -11.10
CA THR A 702 9.52 -18.09 -10.26
C THR A 702 8.68 -18.83 -9.21
N ILE A 703 7.68 -18.17 -8.65
CA ILE A 703 6.84 -18.73 -7.58
C ILE A 703 5.71 -19.62 -8.13
N ASP A 704 5.07 -19.24 -9.25
CA ASP A 704 3.98 -19.99 -9.90
C ASP A 704 4.16 -20.01 -11.44
N PRO A 705 5.11 -20.83 -11.94
CA PRO A 705 5.42 -20.90 -13.36
C PRO A 705 4.24 -21.37 -14.21
N ASP A 706 3.39 -22.28 -13.69
CA ASP A 706 2.25 -22.82 -14.43
C ASP A 706 1.12 -21.79 -14.57
N GLY A 707 0.79 -21.07 -13.50
CA GLY A 707 -0.17 -19.98 -13.54
C GLY A 707 0.30 -18.83 -14.42
N PHE A 708 1.57 -18.44 -14.30
CA PHE A 708 2.21 -17.45 -15.16
C PHE A 708 2.11 -17.85 -16.64
N ASN A 709 2.53 -19.07 -16.99
CA ASN A 709 2.47 -19.57 -18.36
C ASN A 709 1.03 -19.60 -18.90
N LYS A 710 0.06 -20.04 -18.08
CA LYS A 710 -1.36 -20.05 -18.46
C LYS A 710 -1.88 -18.63 -18.73
N GLN A 711 -1.62 -17.68 -17.84
CA GLN A 711 -2.06 -16.30 -18.01
C GLN A 711 -1.38 -15.61 -19.18
N ILE A 712 -0.09 -15.86 -19.43
CA ILE A 712 0.58 -15.40 -20.64
C ILE A 712 -0.06 -16.00 -21.88
N GLN A 713 -0.35 -17.30 -21.90
CA GLN A 713 -1.04 -17.91 -23.03
C GLN A 713 -2.42 -17.27 -23.25
N ASP A 714 -3.14 -16.94 -22.19
CA ASP A 714 -4.44 -16.27 -22.28
C ASP A 714 -4.31 -14.79 -22.71
N ALA A 715 -3.28 -14.08 -22.27
CA ALA A 715 -2.94 -12.71 -22.69
C ALA A 715 -2.41 -12.65 -24.13
N LEU A 716 -1.70 -13.68 -24.59
CA LEU A 716 -1.22 -13.81 -25.97
C LEU A 716 -2.30 -14.38 -26.90
N LYS A 717 -3.31 -15.10 -26.37
CA LYS A 717 -4.53 -15.51 -27.09
C LYS A 717 -5.45 -14.35 -27.45
N THR A 718 -5.20 -13.12 -26.96
CA THR A 718 -5.69 -11.91 -27.63
C THR A 718 -4.96 -11.74 -28.96
N ASP A 719 -5.32 -12.64 -29.89
CA ASP A 719 -4.89 -12.74 -31.27
C ASP A 719 -4.93 -11.36 -31.92
N ILE A 720 -3.98 -11.06 -32.82
CA ILE A 720 -4.19 -9.94 -33.75
C ILE A 720 -5.46 -10.29 -34.50
N SER A 721 -6.54 -9.57 -34.17
CA SER A 721 -7.87 -10.00 -34.58
C SER A 721 -7.90 -10.28 -36.09
N PRO A 722 -8.68 -11.26 -36.56
CA PRO A 722 -8.79 -11.52 -38.00
C PRO A 722 -9.10 -10.25 -38.81
N LYS A 723 -9.82 -9.29 -38.20
CA LYS A 723 -10.07 -7.96 -38.76
C LYS A 723 -8.81 -7.10 -38.88
N ALA A 724 -7.94 -7.10 -37.88
CA ALA A 724 -6.67 -6.39 -37.88
C ALA A 724 -5.68 -7.01 -38.88
N LYS A 725 -5.54 -8.34 -38.93
CA LYS A 725 -4.75 -9.05 -39.97
C LYS A 725 -5.23 -8.68 -41.38
N LYS A 726 -6.55 -8.73 -41.60
CA LYS A 726 -7.17 -8.31 -42.87
C LYS A 726 -6.94 -6.84 -43.22
N THR A 727 -6.89 -5.96 -42.22
CA THR A 727 -6.62 -4.52 -42.41
C THR A 727 -5.15 -4.29 -42.78
N ALA A 728 -4.22 -5.00 -42.16
CA ALA A 728 -2.80 -4.97 -42.49
C ALA A 728 -2.56 -5.40 -43.94
N VAL A 729 -3.12 -6.55 -44.34
CA VAL A 729 -3.04 -7.07 -45.72
C VAL A 729 -3.54 -6.05 -46.73
N ARG A 730 -4.72 -5.45 -46.50
CA ARG A 730 -5.27 -4.41 -47.39
C ARG A 730 -4.38 -3.18 -47.47
N SER A 731 -3.81 -2.75 -46.34
CA SER A 731 -2.94 -1.57 -46.29
C SER A 731 -1.65 -1.82 -47.06
N ILE A 732 -1.04 -3.00 -46.89
CA ILE A 732 0.18 -3.42 -47.60
C ILE A 732 -0.08 -3.47 -49.11
N ILE A 733 -1.17 -4.10 -49.55
CA ILE A 733 -1.53 -4.14 -50.98
C ILE A 733 -1.74 -2.72 -51.53
N GLY A 734 -2.39 -1.84 -50.77
CA GLY A 734 -2.58 -0.44 -51.14
C GLY A 734 -1.26 0.31 -51.31
N VAL A 735 -0.30 0.09 -50.40
CA VAL A 735 1.05 0.65 -50.50
C VAL A 735 1.78 0.08 -51.73
N MET A 736 1.76 -1.23 -51.95
CA MET A 736 2.45 -1.86 -53.07
C MET A 736 1.92 -1.41 -54.43
N LYS A 737 0.60 -1.19 -54.56
CA LYS A 737 -0.05 -0.70 -55.80
C LYS A 737 0.02 0.82 -56.00
N SER A 738 0.55 1.58 -55.04
CA SER A 738 0.70 3.03 -55.18
C SER A 738 1.81 3.41 -56.16
N ASN A 739 1.87 4.68 -56.57
CA ASN A 739 2.95 5.21 -57.43
C ASN A 739 4.19 5.66 -56.64
N MET A 740 4.30 5.30 -55.35
CA MET A 740 5.44 5.66 -54.49
C MET A 740 6.74 5.00 -54.98
N GLY A 741 7.88 5.62 -54.66
CA GLY A 741 9.20 5.04 -54.88
C GLY A 741 9.39 3.74 -54.08
N GLN A 742 10.30 2.89 -54.53
CA GLN A 742 10.51 1.57 -53.92
C GLN A 742 10.95 1.65 -52.45
N GLU A 743 11.89 2.55 -52.13
CA GLU A 743 12.30 2.79 -50.74
C GLU A 743 11.15 3.26 -49.85
N GLU A 744 10.32 4.18 -50.34
CA GLU A 744 9.17 4.71 -49.59
C GLU A 744 8.14 3.61 -49.30
N LYS A 745 7.85 2.76 -50.29
CA LYS A 745 6.97 1.59 -50.11
C LYS A 745 7.54 0.61 -49.09
N THR A 746 8.84 0.33 -49.17
CA THR A 746 9.51 -0.54 -48.19
C THR A 746 9.38 0.01 -46.77
N GLN A 747 9.60 1.30 -46.58
CA GLN A 747 9.45 1.93 -45.27
C GLN A 747 8.00 1.87 -44.79
N ARG A 748 7.03 2.22 -45.64
CA ARG A 748 5.59 2.18 -45.30
C ARG A 748 5.12 0.77 -44.90
N VAL A 749 5.59 -0.26 -45.58
CA VAL A 749 5.27 -1.66 -45.23
C VAL A 749 5.89 -2.04 -43.88
N LYS A 750 7.14 -1.64 -43.63
CA LYS A 750 7.77 -1.81 -42.32
C LYS A 750 6.98 -1.11 -41.21
N ASP A 751 6.53 0.13 -41.44
CA ASP A 751 5.71 0.88 -40.48
C ASP A 751 4.39 0.15 -40.18
N ILE A 752 3.75 -0.47 -41.20
CA ILE A 752 2.53 -1.26 -40.99
C ILE A 752 2.80 -2.45 -40.08
N PHE A 753 3.88 -3.21 -40.30
CA PHE A 753 4.26 -4.32 -39.41
C PHE A 753 4.66 -3.84 -38.01
N GLN A 754 5.34 -2.70 -37.90
CA GLN A 754 5.77 -2.12 -36.64
C GLN A 754 4.59 -1.69 -35.76
N ARG A 755 3.46 -1.25 -36.34
CA ARG A 755 2.21 -1.03 -35.59
C ARG A 755 1.68 -2.28 -34.92
N PHE A 756 2.03 -3.45 -35.45
CA PHE A 756 1.76 -4.74 -34.82
C PHE A 756 2.94 -5.26 -34.02
N GLY A 757 3.97 -4.45 -33.75
CA GLY A 757 5.17 -4.85 -33.00
C GLY A 757 6.00 -5.93 -33.71
N VAL A 758 5.97 -5.97 -35.05
CA VAL A 758 6.71 -6.95 -35.85
C VAL A 758 7.77 -6.25 -36.68
N VAL A 759 9.00 -6.74 -36.62
CA VAL A 759 10.09 -6.28 -37.50
C VAL A 759 9.95 -7.00 -38.83
N CYS A 760 9.82 -6.24 -39.91
CA CYS A 760 9.76 -6.74 -41.27
C CYS A 760 11.09 -6.46 -41.98
N ASP A 761 11.79 -7.52 -42.39
CA ASP A 761 13.00 -7.41 -43.19
C ASP A 761 12.69 -7.01 -44.62
N THR A 762 13.69 -6.45 -45.29
CA THR A 762 13.56 -5.94 -46.66
C THR A 762 13.23 -7.06 -47.66
N ASP A 763 13.76 -8.28 -47.46
CA ASP A 763 13.50 -9.43 -48.34
C ASP A 763 12.02 -9.86 -48.31
N THR A 764 11.39 -9.78 -47.14
CA THR A 764 9.97 -10.04 -46.98
C THR A 764 9.12 -9.03 -47.76
N VAL A 765 9.51 -7.76 -47.74
CA VAL A 765 8.87 -6.71 -48.55
C VAL A 765 9.06 -6.98 -50.04
N PHE A 766 10.26 -7.39 -50.46
CA PHE A 766 10.53 -7.74 -51.85
C PHE A 766 9.68 -8.92 -52.34
N LYS A 767 9.52 -9.98 -51.54
CA LYS A 767 8.63 -11.10 -51.89
C LYS A 767 7.17 -10.68 -52.07
N MET A 768 6.68 -9.78 -51.22
CA MET A 768 5.35 -9.20 -51.39
C MET A 768 5.24 -8.39 -52.69
N TRP A 769 6.31 -7.68 -53.05
CA TRP A 769 6.39 -6.91 -54.28
C TRP A 769 6.33 -7.80 -55.51
N GLU A 770 7.14 -8.87 -55.58
CA GLU A 770 7.15 -9.85 -56.68
C GLU A 770 5.74 -10.39 -56.95
N TYR A 771 5.02 -10.77 -55.89
CA TYR A 771 3.62 -11.20 -56.04
C TYR A 771 2.70 -10.10 -56.60
N THR A 772 2.96 -8.84 -56.28
CA THR A 772 2.16 -7.72 -56.78
C THR A 772 2.39 -7.45 -58.28
N GLU A 773 3.58 -7.78 -58.79
CA GLU A 773 3.92 -7.67 -60.22
C GLU A 773 3.45 -8.90 -61.02
N ASP A 774 3.58 -10.10 -60.46
CA ASP A 774 3.33 -11.36 -61.18
C ASP A 774 1.85 -11.79 -61.17
N ILE A 775 1.04 -11.30 -60.23
CA ILE A 775 -0.34 -11.77 -60.03
C ILE A 775 -1.35 -10.66 -60.37
N GLU A 776 -1.95 -10.75 -61.57
CA GLU A 776 -3.01 -9.83 -62.00
C GLU A 776 -4.34 -10.05 -61.25
N ASN A 777 -4.61 -11.29 -60.79
CA ASN A 777 -5.84 -11.62 -60.07
C ASN A 777 -5.80 -11.06 -58.64
N GLY A 778 -6.63 -10.06 -58.37
CA GLY A 778 -6.69 -9.40 -57.07
C GLY A 778 -7.05 -10.31 -55.88
N ALA A 779 -7.78 -11.41 -56.09
CA ALA A 779 -8.11 -12.35 -55.01
C ALA A 779 -6.90 -13.23 -54.64
N GLU A 780 -6.19 -13.72 -55.64
CA GLU A 780 -4.99 -14.53 -55.48
C GLU A 780 -3.84 -13.72 -54.84
N LEU A 781 -3.67 -12.46 -55.25
CA LEU A 781 -2.71 -11.55 -54.64
C LEU A 781 -3.00 -11.32 -53.14
N VAL A 782 -4.29 -11.15 -52.78
CA VAL A 782 -4.69 -10.97 -51.38
C VAL A 782 -4.34 -12.20 -50.55
N GLU A 783 -4.54 -13.40 -51.09
CA GLU A 783 -4.22 -14.66 -50.42
C GLU A 783 -2.70 -14.78 -50.17
N LYS A 784 -1.87 -14.55 -51.20
CA LYS A 784 -0.41 -14.63 -51.06
C LYS A 784 0.18 -13.61 -50.10
N ILE A 785 -0.29 -12.36 -50.15
CA ILE A 785 0.13 -11.34 -49.19
C ILE A 785 -0.36 -11.71 -47.78
N ALA A 786 -1.58 -12.25 -47.65
CA ALA A 786 -2.11 -12.70 -46.37
C ALA A 786 -1.27 -13.83 -45.76
N ASP A 787 -0.80 -14.79 -46.55
CA ASP A 787 0.08 -15.86 -46.07
C ASP A 787 1.37 -15.30 -45.45
N ILE A 788 2.03 -14.36 -46.13
CA ILE A 788 3.26 -13.75 -45.61
C ILE A 788 2.97 -12.92 -44.35
N VAL A 789 1.93 -12.09 -44.39
CA VAL A 789 1.54 -11.25 -43.25
C VAL A 789 1.19 -12.12 -42.05
N ASN A 790 0.37 -13.15 -42.24
CA ASN A 790 -0.01 -14.07 -41.16
C ASN A 790 1.22 -14.79 -40.62
N ALA A 791 2.07 -15.36 -41.47
CA ALA A 791 3.30 -16.05 -41.02
C ALA A 791 4.22 -15.13 -40.20
N LYS A 792 4.40 -13.88 -40.61
CA LYS A 792 5.21 -12.90 -39.85
C LYS A 792 4.56 -12.50 -38.54
N LEU A 793 3.26 -12.25 -38.54
CA LEU A 793 2.51 -11.90 -37.33
C LEU A 793 2.47 -13.06 -36.32
N ASP A 794 2.33 -14.30 -36.82
CA ASP A 794 2.26 -15.51 -36.01
C ASP A 794 3.66 -15.90 -35.46
N ALA A 795 4.72 -15.76 -36.27
CA ALA A 795 6.10 -15.93 -35.81
C ALA A 795 6.51 -14.89 -34.75
N ALA A 796 6.05 -13.64 -34.91
CA ALA A 796 6.27 -12.61 -33.90
C ALA A 796 5.51 -12.90 -32.60
N ASN A 797 4.30 -13.47 -32.68
CA ASN A 797 3.57 -13.93 -31.51
C ASN A 797 4.33 -15.05 -30.76
N ALA A 798 5.03 -15.94 -31.46
CA ALA A 798 5.85 -16.97 -30.83
C ALA A 798 7.12 -16.41 -30.14
N GLN A 799 7.67 -15.29 -30.62
CA GLN A 799 8.87 -14.64 -30.04
C GLN A 799 8.57 -13.63 -28.91
N ARG A 800 7.29 -13.38 -28.58
CA ARG A 800 6.86 -12.45 -27.51
C ARG A 800 6.94 -13.01 -26.10
N THR A 801 7.34 -14.27 -25.93
CA THR A 801 7.37 -14.99 -24.66
C THR A 801 8.56 -14.66 -23.76
N HIS A 802 9.44 -13.71 -24.12
CA HIS A 802 10.52 -13.24 -23.24
C HIS A 802 10.03 -12.09 -22.34
N ALA A 803 10.11 -12.29 -21.02
CA ALA A 803 9.59 -11.41 -19.96
C ALA A 803 9.90 -9.90 -20.17
N GLY A 804 11.11 -9.55 -20.62
CA GLY A 804 11.49 -8.15 -20.84
C GLY A 804 10.71 -7.42 -21.97
N LYS A 805 10.07 -8.13 -22.90
CA LYS A 805 9.14 -7.51 -23.86
C LYS A 805 7.75 -7.31 -23.27
N LEU A 806 7.38 -8.13 -22.28
CA LEU A 806 6.06 -8.11 -21.66
C LEU A 806 5.88 -6.89 -20.77
N SER A 807 6.89 -6.57 -19.95
CA SER A 807 6.92 -5.38 -19.10
C SER A 807 6.79 -4.07 -19.89
N SER A 808 7.39 -4.00 -21.09
CA SER A 808 7.25 -2.85 -22.00
C SER A 808 5.82 -2.72 -22.56
N VAL A 809 5.18 -3.83 -22.94
CA VAL A 809 3.77 -3.81 -23.39
C VAL A 809 2.83 -3.45 -22.25
N ILE A 810 3.10 -3.95 -21.05
CA ILE A 810 2.31 -3.68 -19.85
C ILE A 810 2.42 -2.21 -19.46
N SER A 811 3.62 -1.64 -19.35
CA SER A 811 3.81 -0.21 -19.07
C SER A 811 3.10 0.68 -20.10
N GLN A 812 3.23 0.37 -21.41
CA GLN A 812 2.48 1.08 -22.45
C GLN A 812 0.96 0.96 -22.28
N LYS A 813 0.45 -0.21 -21.88
CA LYS A 813 -0.98 -0.39 -21.61
C LYS A 813 -1.44 0.34 -20.36
N ILE A 814 -0.62 0.38 -19.31
CA ILE A 814 -0.91 1.14 -18.09
C ILE A 814 -1.02 2.63 -18.42
N MET A 815 -0.04 3.16 -19.17
CA MET A 815 -0.02 4.57 -19.58
C MET A 815 -1.06 4.94 -20.64
N GLY A 816 -1.57 3.97 -21.39
CA GLY A 816 -2.69 4.16 -22.32
C GLY A 816 -2.50 5.33 -23.30
N ALA A 817 -3.48 6.23 -23.34
CA ALA A 817 -3.44 7.42 -24.20
C ALA A 817 -2.57 8.55 -23.62
N ASP A 818 -2.29 8.49 -22.32
CA ASP A 818 -1.53 9.53 -21.60
C ASP A 818 -0.05 9.46 -21.96
N GLY A 819 0.53 8.27 -22.10
CA GLY A 819 1.95 8.13 -22.52
C GLY A 819 2.30 8.91 -23.80
N PRO A 820 1.59 8.70 -24.93
CA PRO A 820 1.79 9.50 -26.14
C PRO A 820 1.40 10.98 -26.00
N ALA A 821 0.52 11.34 -25.06
CA ALA A 821 0.17 12.73 -24.79
C ALA A 821 1.27 13.44 -24.00
N MET A 822 1.79 12.81 -22.93
CA MET A 822 2.96 13.25 -22.17
C MET A 822 4.17 13.48 -23.08
N GLN A 823 4.45 12.55 -23.99
CA GLN A 823 5.55 12.70 -24.95
C GLN A 823 5.36 13.96 -25.83
N ARG A 824 4.15 14.19 -26.34
CA ARG A 824 3.84 15.39 -27.13
C ARG A 824 3.98 16.68 -26.32
N GLU A 825 3.65 16.66 -25.03
CA GLU A 825 3.87 17.79 -24.14
C GLU A 825 5.37 18.07 -23.93
N LEU A 826 6.20 17.03 -23.83
CA LEU A 826 7.66 17.17 -23.75
C LEU A 826 8.27 17.71 -25.06
N GLU A 827 7.70 17.37 -26.22
CA GLU A 827 8.14 17.86 -27.54
C GLU A 827 7.89 19.37 -27.76
N LYS A 828 7.05 20.01 -26.94
CA LYS A 828 6.82 21.47 -26.98
C LYS A 828 8.00 22.28 -26.44
N TRP A 829 8.90 21.64 -25.72
CA TRP A 829 10.06 22.30 -25.13
C TRP A 829 11.21 22.29 -26.13
N LYS A 830 11.81 23.46 -26.35
CA LYS A 830 13.04 23.63 -27.12
C LYS A 830 14.15 24.11 -26.21
N PHE A 831 15.37 23.64 -26.48
CA PHE A 831 16.54 24.17 -25.82
C PHE A 831 16.94 25.50 -26.47
N VAL A 832 17.11 26.55 -25.67
CA VAL A 832 17.53 27.88 -26.09
C VAL A 832 18.91 28.17 -25.48
N GLU A 833 19.90 28.33 -26.35
CA GLU A 833 21.29 28.65 -26.00
C GLU A 833 21.42 30.16 -25.74
N GLU A 834 20.89 30.65 -24.62
CA GLU A 834 20.90 32.07 -24.25
C GLU A 834 21.19 32.30 -22.76
N ALA A 835 22.18 31.61 -22.18
CA ALA A 835 22.67 32.00 -20.86
C ALA A 835 23.25 33.42 -20.90
N GLU A 836 22.70 34.34 -20.09
CA GLU A 836 23.23 35.70 -19.90
C GLU A 836 24.69 35.61 -19.42
N GLY A 837 25.66 35.65 -20.34
CA GLY A 837 27.09 35.60 -19.99
C GLY A 837 27.98 34.79 -20.93
N GLY A 838 27.42 33.91 -21.77
CA GLY A 838 28.22 33.09 -22.70
C GLY A 838 29.10 32.03 -22.01
N GLU A 839 28.67 31.55 -20.85
CA GLU A 839 29.36 30.49 -20.10
C GLU A 839 29.29 29.15 -20.85
N GLU A 840 30.40 28.40 -20.83
CA GLU A 840 30.52 27.07 -21.44
C GLU A 840 30.73 26.01 -20.36
N LEU A 841 30.09 24.87 -20.51
CA LEU A 841 30.42 23.66 -19.77
C LEU A 841 31.50 22.89 -20.53
N VAL A 842 32.65 22.65 -19.89
CA VAL A 842 33.70 21.77 -20.42
C VAL A 842 33.57 20.39 -19.79
N VAL A 843 33.57 19.35 -20.62
CA VAL A 843 33.64 17.95 -20.17
C VAL A 843 34.88 17.26 -20.71
N LYS A 844 35.46 16.36 -19.91
CA LYS A 844 36.60 15.51 -20.26
C LYS A 844 36.16 14.06 -20.38
N PHE A 845 36.54 13.41 -21.46
CA PHE A 845 36.30 11.98 -21.66
C PHE A 845 37.42 11.15 -21.01
N ARG A 846 37.04 10.11 -20.27
CA ARG A 846 37.97 9.12 -19.72
C ARG A 846 37.50 7.72 -20.06
N ILE A 847 38.36 6.91 -20.66
CA ILE A 847 38.07 5.49 -20.96
C ILE A 847 38.67 4.63 -19.85
N THR A 848 37.84 3.83 -19.19
CA THR A 848 38.23 3.23 -17.91
C THR A 848 37.55 1.89 -17.62
N LYS A 849 38.32 1.02 -16.96
CA LYS A 849 37.86 -0.14 -16.19
C LYS A 849 38.45 -0.14 -14.78
N GLU A 850 38.66 1.06 -14.25
CA GLU A 850 39.16 1.20 -12.89
C GLU A 850 38.10 0.77 -11.90
N ARG A 851 38.57 0.20 -10.79
CA ARG A 851 37.68 -0.41 -9.80
C ARG A 851 36.66 0.58 -9.25
N VAL A 852 37.11 1.78 -8.90
CA VAL A 852 36.24 2.86 -8.38
C VAL A 852 35.28 3.42 -9.43
N HIS A 853 35.58 3.25 -10.71
CA HIS A 853 34.72 3.65 -11.83
C HIS A 853 33.68 2.59 -12.19
N SER A 854 33.72 1.41 -11.56
CA SER A 854 32.74 0.35 -11.80
C SER A 854 31.30 0.74 -11.48
N VAL A 855 31.10 1.83 -10.72
CA VAL A 855 29.79 2.41 -10.37
C VAL A 855 29.24 3.36 -11.43
N VAL A 856 29.99 3.70 -12.48
CA VAL A 856 29.54 4.69 -13.49
C VAL A 856 28.18 4.30 -14.10
N GLY A 857 27.90 3.00 -14.26
CA GLY A 857 26.60 2.53 -14.75
C GLY A 857 25.42 2.97 -13.88
N LEU A 858 25.64 3.14 -12.56
CA LEU A 858 24.66 3.62 -11.60
C LEU A 858 24.42 5.13 -11.69
N ASN A 859 25.38 5.91 -12.21
CA ASN A 859 25.20 7.34 -12.55
C ASN A 859 24.53 7.52 -13.92
N MET A 860 24.74 6.57 -14.83
CA MET A 860 24.24 6.59 -16.21
C MET A 860 22.84 5.99 -16.37
N GLY A 861 22.23 5.44 -15.31
CA GLY A 861 20.88 4.86 -15.37
C GLY A 861 20.77 3.62 -16.27
N VAL A 862 21.84 2.82 -16.38
CA VAL A 862 21.90 1.71 -17.35
C VAL A 862 21.61 0.37 -16.69
N CYS A 863 20.72 -0.43 -17.27
CA CYS A 863 20.35 -1.76 -16.78
C CYS A 863 21.52 -2.76 -16.71
N VAL A 864 22.64 -2.50 -17.40
CA VAL A 864 23.86 -3.32 -17.33
C VAL A 864 24.85 -2.87 -16.25
N ALA A 865 24.53 -1.84 -15.46
CA ALA A 865 25.42 -1.33 -14.42
C ALA A 865 25.89 -2.41 -13.44
N VAL A 866 24.99 -3.36 -13.12
CA VAL A 866 25.25 -4.49 -12.22
C VAL A 866 25.70 -5.77 -12.92
N ASP A 867 25.84 -5.76 -14.25
CA ASP A 867 26.24 -6.94 -15.04
C ASP A 867 27.74 -7.24 -14.86
N GLN A 868 28.03 -8.19 -13.99
CA GLN A 868 29.40 -8.65 -13.73
C GLN A 868 30.02 -9.34 -14.95
N GLN A 869 29.23 -10.02 -15.78
CA GLN A 869 29.75 -10.73 -16.95
C GLN A 869 30.25 -9.73 -17.99
N LEU A 870 29.49 -8.65 -18.21
CA LEU A 870 29.91 -7.58 -19.11
C LEU A 870 31.18 -6.88 -18.61
N TRP A 871 31.24 -6.52 -17.32
CA TRP A 871 32.45 -5.93 -16.71
C TRP A 871 33.70 -6.80 -16.89
N ASN A 872 33.54 -8.12 -16.77
CA ASN A 872 34.62 -9.09 -16.87
C ASN A 872 35.07 -9.40 -18.31
N LYS A 873 34.39 -8.90 -19.35
CA LYS A 873 34.86 -9.05 -20.74
C LYS A 873 36.07 -8.16 -20.98
N GLU A 874 37.18 -8.73 -21.47
CA GLU A 874 38.39 -7.98 -21.82
C GLU A 874 38.09 -6.87 -22.84
N ASP A 875 37.24 -7.16 -23.81
CA ASP A 875 36.90 -6.22 -24.88
C ASP A 875 35.91 -5.11 -24.48
N PHE A 876 35.44 -5.07 -23.23
CA PHE A 876 34.49 -4.06 -22.73
C PHE A 876 35.19 -2.96 -21.93
N SER A 877 34.79 -1.70 -22.09
CA SER A 877 35.27 -0.56 -21.30
C SER A 877 34.18 0.49 -21.08
N ASN A 878 34.24 1.25 -19.99
CA ASN A 878 33.38 2.42 -19.80
C ASN A 878 34.07 3.67 -20.32
N VAL A 879 33.29 4.65 -20.76
CA VAL A 879 33.75 6.01 -21.00
C VAL A 879 32.95 6.95 -20.11
N VAL A 880 33.63 7.71 -19.26
CA VAL A 880 33.02 8.68 -18.36
C VAL A 880 33.23 10.09 -18.93
N MET A 881 32.23 10.96 -18.79
CA MET A 881 32.36 12.40 -19.03
C MET A 881 32.48 13.11 -17.68
N PHE A 882 33.64 13.66 -17.35
CA PHE A 882 33.83 14.45 -16.14
C PHE A 882 33.69 15.94 -16.44
N GLY A 883 32.98 16.69 -15.59
CA GLY A 883 33.00 18.15 -15.64
C GLY A 883 34.34 18.73 -15.16
N GLU A 884 34.51 20.05 -15.28
CA GLU A 884 35.71 20.73 -14.72
C GLU A 884 35.83 20.60 -13.20
N ASP A 885 34.71 20.34 -12.53
CA ASP A 885 34.61 20.03 -11.10
C ASP A 885 35.00 18.59 -10.75
N GLY A 886 35.37 17.77 -11.74
CA GLY A 886 35.68 16.35 -11.57
C GLY A 886 34.46 15.48 -11.29
N ILE A 887 33.23 16.01 -11.42
CA ILE A 887 31.99 15.26 -11.22
C ILE A 887 31.55 14.62 -12.53
N ALA A 888 31.19 13.34 -12.50
CA ALA A 888 30.71 12.58 -13.64
C ALA A 888 29.34 13.08 -14.12
N ARG A 889 29.26 13.40 -15.41
CA ARG A 889 28.11 13.92 -16.15
C ARG A 889 27.51 12.86 -17.09
N GLY A 890 27.68 11.58 -16.76
CA GLY A 890 27.27 10.44 -17.57
C GLY A 890 28.40 9.88 -18.43
N GLY A 891 28.06 9.14 -19.49
CA GLY A 891 29.07 8.42 -20.25
C GLY A 891 28.53 7.45 -21.30
N MET A 892 29.38 6.55 -21.77
CA MET A 892 29.05 5.53 -22.76
C MET A 892 29.81 4.22 -22.50
N HIS A 893 29.40 3.15 -23.16
CA HIS A 893 30.04 1.85 -23.08
C HIS A 893 30.71 1.50 -24.40
N PHE A 894 31.94 1.02 -24.36
CA PHE A 894 32.66 0.46 -25.50
C PHE A 894 32.73 -1.06 -25.38
N GLU A 895 32.49 -1.76 -26.49
CA GLU A 895 32.77 -3.19 -26.63
C GLU A 895 33.46 -3.43 -27.97
N ILE A 896 34.65 -4.01 -27.96
CA ILE A 896 35.37 -4.41 -29.18
C ILE A 896 34.84 -5.77 -29.60
N VAL A 897 34.33 -5.86 -30.82
CA VAL A 897 33.84 -7.13 -31.38
C VAL A 897 34.80 -7.57 -32.47
N SER A 898 35.30 -8.80 -32.36
CA SER A 898 36.10 -9.42 -33.41
C SER A 898 35.24 -10.41 -34.21
N ASP A 899 35.04 -10.16 -35.50
CA ASP A 899 34.34 -11.06 -36.40
C ASP A 899 35.11 -11.24 -37.71
N ASN A 900 35.34 -12.49 -38.11
CA ASN A 900 36.10 -12.86 -39.30
C ASN A 900 37.51 -12.21 -39.39
N GLY A 901 38.15 -11.98 -38.23
CA GLY A 901 39.46 -11.34 -38.15
C GLY A 901 39.44 -9.81 -38.28
N GLU A 902 38.26 -9.20 -38.45
CA GLU A 902 38.06 -7.76 -38.45
C GLU A 902 37.60 -7.30 -37.05
N ARG A 903 38.06 -6.12 -36.63
CA ARG A 903 37.63 -5.49 -35.38
C ARG A 903 36.53 -4.47 -35.63
N TYR A 904 35.58 -4.40 -34.72
CA TYR A 904 34.51 -3.42 -34.70
C TYR A 904 34.44 -2.78 -33.33
N LEU A 905 34.20 -1.47 -33.26
CA LEU A 905 33.86 -0.82 -32.00
C LEU A 905 32.35 -0.74 -31.89
N SER A 906 31.77 -1.49 -30.97
CA SER A 906 30.37 -1.41 -30.60
C SER A 906 30.17 -0.40 -29.47
N LEU A 907 29.06 0.33 -29.53
CA LEU A 907 28.54 1.14 -28.43
C LEU A 907 27.26 0.50 -27.89
N PRO A 908 27.34 -0.35 -26.85
CA PRO A 908 26.15 -0.91 -26.22
C PRO A 908 25.23 0.14 -25.56
N GLY A 909 25.74 1.33 -25.23
CA GLY A 909 24.94 2.42 -24.68
C GLY A 909 25.64 3.78 -24.67
N ILE A 910 24.86 4.86 -24.84
CA ILE A 910 25.26 6.26 -24.66
C ILE A 910 24.25 6.92 -23.71
N ASN A 911 24.70 7.33 -22.54
CA ASN A 911 23.85 7.77 -21.44
C ASN A 911 24.46 9.01 -20.74
N PRO A 912 24.32 10.21 -21.33
CA PRO A 912 24.59 11.45 -20.62
C PRO A 912 23.67 11.58 -19.40
N ASN A 913 24.16 12.19 -18.31
CA ASN A 913 23.36 12.42 -17.11
C ASN A 913 22.33 13.53 -17.37
N LEU A 914 21.15 13.48 -16.73
CA LEU A 914 20.12 14.50 -16.89
C LEU A 914 20.58 15.90 -16.48
N THR A 915 21.53 16.02 -15.54
CA THR A 915 22.09 17.31 -15.13
C THR A 915 22.74 18.05 -16.29
N ILE A 916 23.58 17.37 -17.08
CA ILE A 916 24.16 17.99 -18.28
C ILE A 916 23.06 18.29 -19.31
N LEU A 917 22.08 17.41 -19.52
CA LEU A 917 20.99 17.64 -20.48
C LEU A 917 20.02 18.78 -20.10
N ARG A 918 20.07 19.28 -18.87
CA ARG A 918 19.35 20.49 -18.44
C ARG A 918 20.09 21.77 -18.81
N GLU A 919 21.41 21.69 -18.79
CA GLU A 919 22.31 22.83 -18.90
C GLU A 919 22.82 23.03 -20.32
N VAL A 920 22.84 21.98 -21.14
CA VAL A 920 23.37 22.03 -22.51
C VAL A 920 22.46 21.34 -23.52
N ASN A 921 22.64 21.69 -24.79
CA ASN A 921 21.91 21.08 -25.89
C ASN A 921 22.24 19.59 -26.01
N ALA A 922 21.25 18.73 -25.78
CA ALA A 922 21.38 17.28 -25.82
C ALA A 922 22.00 16.76 -27.13
N GLU A 923 21.58 17.31 -28.27
CA GLU A 923 22.06 16.89 -29.59
C GLU A 923 23.57 17.09 -29.72
N LYS A 924 24.07 18.24 -29.27
CA LYS A 924 25.51 18.54 -29.28
C LYS A 924 26.30 17.58 -28.38
N VAL A 925 25.73 17.18 -27.24
CA VAL A 925 26.36 16.20 -26.34
C VAL A 925 26.48 14.85 -27.04
N TYR A 926 25.39 14.35 -27.63
CA TYR A 926 25.41 13.09 -28.37
C TYR A 926 26.39 13.13 -29.55
N ASP A 927 26.42 14.21 -30.32
CA ASP A 927 27.36 14.40 -31.43
C ASP A 927 28.81 14.33 -30.94
N ALA A 928 29.14 15.02 -29.84
CA ALA A 928 30.48 14.98 -29.26
C ALA A 928 30.87 13.56 -28.80
N MET A 929 29.95 12.82 -28.19
CA MET A 929 30.18 11.43 -27.75
C MET A 929 30.39 10.49 -28.94
N ILE A 930 29.59 10.63 -30.00
CA ILE A 930 29.72 9.82 -31.23
C ILE A 930 31.04 10.14 -31.92
N ASP A 931 31.41 11.40 -32.05
CA ASP A 931 32.66 11.81 -32.67
C ASP A 931 33.89 11.37 -31.87
N PHE A 932 33.81 11.40 -30.54
CA PHE A 932 34.83 10.81 -29.67
C PHE A 932 34.98 9.31 -29.95
N SER A 933 33.86 8.58 -30.05
CA SER A 933 33.84 7.14 -30.29
C SER A 933 34.37 6.75 -31.67
N LYS A 934 34.01 7.49 -32.73
CA LYS A 934 34.55 7.31 -34.09
C LYS A 934 36.07 7.48 -34.11
N GLN A 935 36.61 8.36 -33.29
CA GLN A 935 38.05 8.56 -33.18
C GLN A 935 38.72 7.38 -32.48
N CYS A 936 38.15 6.92 -31.37
CA CYS A 936 38.61 5.71 -30.67
C CYS A 936 38.57 4.46 -31.57
N ALA A 937 37.50 4.30 -32.36
CA ALA A 937 37.36 3.19 -33.31
C ALA A 937 38.49 3.16 -34.34
N ARG A 938 38.86 4.33 -34.90
CA ARG A 938 39.96 4.43 -35.87
C ARG A 938 41.30 4.04 -35.27
N GLU A 939 41.55 4.40 -34.01
CA GLU A 939 42.84 4.17 -33.37
C GLU A 939 43.12 2.68 -33.13
N ILE A 940 42.10 1.89 -32.78
CA ILE A 940 42.23 0.43 -32.62
C ILE A 940 42.16 -0.33 -33.95
N GLY A 941 42.13 0.38 -35.08
CA GLY A 941 42.00 -0.20 -36.42
C GLY A 941 40.64 -0.86 -36.66
N ALA A 942 39.58 -0.42 -35.97
CA ALA A 942 38.25 -0.97 -36.20
C ALA A 942 37.78 -0.63 -37.62
N ARG A 943 37.34 -1.65 -38.36
CA ARG A 943 36.82 -1.51 -39.71
C ARG A 943 35.58 -0.62 -39.74
N GLN A 944 34.73 -0.78 -38.75
CA GLN A 944 33.51 -0.01 -38.61
C GLN A 944 33.16 0.20 -37.14
N PHE A 945 32.49 1.32 -36.91
CA PHE A 945 31.84 1.69 -35.67
C PHE A 945 30.38 1.25 -35.72
N LEU A 946 29.97 0.40 -34.77
CA LEU A 946 28.63 -0.19 -34.69
C LEU A 946 27.84 0.48 -33.58
N PHE A 947 26.71 1.06 -33.94
CA PHE A 947 25.79 1.65 -33.00
C PHE A 947 24.64 0.67 -32.72
N LEU A 948 24.64 0.05 -31.54
CA LEU A 948 23.53 -0.81 -31.12
C LEU A 948 22.41 0.09 -30.58
N LEU A 949 21.43 0.37 -31.43
CA LEU A 949 20.26 1.16 -31.07
C LEU A 949 19.36 0.40 -30.10
N ILE A 950 19.66 0.52 -28.80
CA ILE A 950 18.77 0.14 -27.73
C ILE A 950 18.28 1.45 -27.11
N ASN A 951 17.05 1.87 -27.46
CA ASN A 951 16.31 3.00 -26.87
C ASN A 951 16.86 4.44 -27.08
N ILE A 952 17.03 4.91 -28.33
CA ILE A 952 17.19 6.35 -28.61
C ILE A 952 16.03 6.86 -29.47
N SER A 953 15.62 8.12 -29.27
CA SER A 953 14.56 8.79 -30.06
C SER A 953 14.86 8.74 -31.57
N ILE A 954 13.80 8.59 -32.38
CA ILE A 954 13.88 8.35 -33.83
C ILE A 954 14.67 9.45 -34.58
N GLN A 955 14.67 10.70 -34.07
CA GLN A 955 15.35 11.82 -34.71
C GLN A 955 16.88 11.69 -34.72
N ILE A 956 17.48 11.12 -33.66
CA ILE A 956 18.93 10.88 -33.60
C ILE A 956 19.31 9.70 -34.50
N VAL A 957 18.42 8.70 -34.63
CA VAL A 957 18.61 7.53 -35.50
C VAL A 957 18.72 7.89 -36.98
N GLU A 958 17.94 8.86 -37.44
CA GLU A 958 17.99 9.30 -38.85
C GLU A 958 19.30 10.02 -39.19
N LYS A 959 19.90 10.75 -38.25
CA LYS A 959 21.21 11.39 -38.44
C LYS A 959 22.37 10.40 -38.37
N CYS A 960 22.34 9.40 -37.47
CA CYS A 960 23.39 8.38 -37.41
C CYS A 960 23.44 7.45 -38.65
N LYS A 961 22.36 7.39 -39.42
CA LYS A 961 22.32 6.67 -40.70
C LYS A 961 22.91 7.45 -41.87
N GLN A 962 23.01 8.77 -41.75
CA GLN A 962 23.67 9.66 -42.72
C GLN A 962 25.17 9.72 -42.42
#